data_AF-A0A9W9IB87-F1
#
_entry.id   AF-A0A9W9IB87-F1
#
_cell.length_a   1.000
_cell.length_b   1.000
_cell.length_c   1.000
_cell.angle_alpha   90.00
_cell.angle_beta   90.00
_cell.angle_gamma   90.00
#
_symmetry.space_group_name_H-M   'P 1'
#
loop_
_entity.id
_entity.type
_entity.pdbx_description
1 polymer ?
#
loop_
_entity_poly.entity_id
_entity_poly.type
_entity_poly.pdbx_seq_one_letter_code
_entity_poly.pdbx_strand_id
1 'polypeptide(L)'
;MPRSEASRYTPISTQKHASKQTATEISRSRWVLWLVAFYSTLVLFSWTVVCLLNYRPVTAASYQKYPNNRSPNPQAPSWIGPISSQPMRAKYDSNERWYKAVQVIQSIVGLLTIPITSAVCSSAVVVYLQWCKSSSKPTITLRQFMVLADKGWTDLSIYPQISTKWARYGTPFLAWALALHLAGAVIAPIQQIFLSTEVVKTPTNITVISQLLDVPNKFDKYGELTRRSTQPKLSVIPMTQKLLESTSAKDIPSQLWTTGIDCTRTGSDLCFQVGSTWADISVLPETFWAQLPNNYSTGLIRQYLPRFNSSTQYDYISSQDFPRGCDAKNGALSLKHSHTLSAPSEDGNKTLNFWGLHACMPGNQLPEPWKNTRDRQDFGEVLYLNITKLKPSDGPIAAANPKFTSVYVRVIVNTTAGYFELPNYMNGQTAGPLLERFPYDTCDSYCDNQGVTTSGKIPKQKRERQDFIPTQANKIEEVINKGPLLTTTLALFGRYSWLETANRFDTLYGFRNRSDDVKSIAGLVPMGKIIRGLQASARDNNEAYDHNGAEINDGALAQTHPLYPDQKGYYESDMFFQITQWLNNFQPWSPDPSTKLTSDQIMADAFNIAVYLANIAWITDTKQIRGEPTLAVSYDQGADSKKPSISLAGIILVSILITFHLVGLFITALYASCLPRWTNALNSFSLLRLGGSISKHLPLEISRNDDRIEALDALPGWIGHGTYDSQSKALANVELGGSGPLRTDEMYKAYDQPAVRSRKPGNVFNRKLRRVQSWFNRKPLS
;
A
#
# COMPACT_ATOMS: atom_id res chain seq x y z
N MET A 1 6.74 -75.75 57.03
CA MET A 1 8.03 -75.74 57.75
C MET A 1 8.86 -76.93 57.29
N PRO A 2 10.18 -76.77 57.11
CA PRO A 2 10.88 -77.32 55.94
C PRO A 2 11.67 -78.61 56.24
N ARG A 3 11.90 -79.40 55.18
CA ARG A 3 12.84 -80.52 55.14
C ARG A 3 13.80 -80.31 53.97
N SER A 4 15.05 -80.64 54.23
CA SER A 4 16.28 -80.45 53.45
C SER A 4 16.26 -81.04 52.05
N GLU A 5 17.05 -80.45 51.14
CA GLU A 5 17.91 -81.22 50.24
C GLU A 5 19.10 -80.38 49.73
N ALA A 6 20.29 -80.99 49.83
CA ALA A 6 21.54 -80.45 49.36
C ALA A 6 21.66 -80.59 47.84
N SER A 7 22.25 -79.61 47.16
CA SER A 7 22.67 -79.76 45.76
C SER A 7 23.94 -78.97 45.45
N ARG A 8 25.05 -79.73 45.45
CA ARG A 8 26.09 -79.75 44.40
C ARG A 8 26.63 -78.39 43.93
N TYR A 9 27.73 -77.98 44.56
CA TYR A 9 28.78 -77.22 43.89
C TYR A 9 29.40 -78.12 42.81
N THR A 10 29.27 -77.74 41.54
CA THR A 10 30.03 -78.33 40.43
C THR A 10 31.17 -77.37 40.09
N PRO A 11 32.43 -77.85 40.00
CA PRO A 11 33.53 -77.03 39.52
C PRO A 11 33.32 -76.78 38.03
N ILE A 12 33.41 -75.52 37.61
CA ILE A 12 33.45 -75.17 36.19
C ILE A 12 34.72 -75.81 35.62
N SER A 13 34.53 -76.87 34.84
CA SER A 13 35.61 -77.51 34.10
C SER A 13 36.23 -76.48 33.16
N THR A 14 37.55 -76.36 33.23
CA THR A 14 38.41 -75.76 32.21
C THR A 14 38.26 -76.53 30.90
N GLN A 15 37.18 -76.28 30.15
CA GLN A 15 37.14 -76.60 28.74
C GLN A 15 37.96 -75.56 28.00
N LYS A 16 39.17 -76.00 27.64
CA LYS A 16 40.10 -75.36 26.71
C LYS A 16 39.44 -75.33 25.32
N HIS A 17 38.48 -74.44 25.12
CA HIS A 17 38.06 -74.07 23.77
C HIS A 17 39.25 -73.38 23.11
N ALA A 18 39.88 -74.08 22.16
CA ALA A 18 40.73 -73.44 21.17
C ALA A 18 39.85 -72.41 20.43
N SER A 19 39.90 -71.17 20.91
CA SER A 19 39.29 -70.00 20.27
C SER A 19 39.73 -70.00 18.81
N LYS A 20 38.78 -70.22 17.90
CA LYS A 20 39.02 -70.14 16.47
C LYS A 20 39.19 -68.65 16.18
N GLN A 21 40.43 -68.17 16.24
CA GLN A 21 40.73 -66.74 16.08
C GLN A 21 40.12 -66.22 14.77
N THR A 22 39.11 -65.36 14.88
CA THR A 22 38.47 -64.71 13.75
C THR A 22 39.30 -63.51 13.30
N ALA A 23 39.42 -63.33 12.00
CA ALA A 23 40.27 -62.35 11.36
C ALA A 23 39.43 -61.46 10.43
N THR A 24 39.66 -60.14 10.45
CA THR A 24 38.96 -59.21 9.55
C THR A 24 39.90 -58.17 8.98
N GLU A 25 39.66 -57.76 7.74
CA GLU A 25 40.28 -56.58 7.14
C GLU A 25 39.68 -55.29 7.69
N ILE A 26 40.48 -54.23 7.68
CA ILE A 26 40.02 -52.90 8.09
C ILE A 26 39.17 -52.28 6.97
N SER A 27 37.90 -52.01 7.25
CA SER A 27 36.96 -51.44 6.29
C SER A 27 36.83 -49.91 6.40
N ARG A 28 36.42 -49.28 5.30
CA ARG A 28 36.08 -47.85 5.24
C ARG A 28 34.58 -47.67 5.48
N SER A 29 34.19 -46.61 6.19
CA SER A 29 32.78 -46.28 6.41
C SER A 29 32.41 -44.97 5.75
N ARG A 30 31.34 -44.95 4.94
CA ARG A 30 30.86 -43.77 4.22
C ARG A 30 29.61 -43.12 4.83
N TRP A 31 29.12 -43.63 5.97
CA TRP A 31 27.84 -43.19 6.53
C TRP A 31 27.85 -41.70 6.95
N VAL A 32 28.97 -41.22 7.49
CA VAL A 32 29.14 -39.82 7.92
C VAL A 32 29.06 -38.86 6.74
N LEU A 33 29.56 -39.27 5.57
CA LEU A 33 29.48 -38.48 4.33
C LEU A 33 28.01 -38.26 3.91
N TRP A 34 27.19 -39.32 3.96
CA TRP A 34 25.76 -39.21 3.65
C TRP A 34 25.01 -38.32 4.64
N LEU A 35 25.38 -38.41 5.92
CA LEU A 35 24.80 -37.58 6.98
C LEU A 35 25.12 -36.09 6.77
N VAL A 36 26.38 -35.76 6.44
CA VAL A 36 26.79 -34.39 6.11
C VAL A 36 26.13 -33.90 4.82
N ALA A 37 26.01 -34.73 3.79
CA ALA A 37 25.34 -34.37 2.54
C ALA A 37 23.86 -34.02 2.76
N PHE A 38 23.15 -34.82 3.56
CA PHE A 38 21.75 -34.56 3.92
C PHE A 38 21.61 -33.27 4.74
N TYR A 39 22.45 -33.08 5.77
CA TYR A 39 22.46 -31.86 6.56
C TYR A 39 22.74 -30.61 5.72
N SER A 40 23.77 -30.68 4.86
CA SER A 40 24.15 -29.57 3.98
C SER A 40 23.03 -29.19 3.02
N THR A 41 22.28 -30.18 2.51
CA THR A 41 21.13 -29.93 1.64
C THR A 41 20.05 -29.12 2.36
N LEU A 42 19.74 -29.45 3.62
CA LEU A 42 18.75 -28.71 4.42
C LEU A 42 19.23 -27.29 4.76
N VAL A 43 20.50 -27.13 5.13
CA VAL A 43 21.11 -25.82 5.43
C VAL A 43 21.06 -24.92 4.20
N LEU A 44 21.54 -25.40 3.06
CA LEU A 44 21.57 -24.64 1.81
C LEU A 44 20.16 -24.35 1.30
N PHE A 45 19.26 -25.33 1.31
CA PHE A 45 17.87 -25.13 0.91
C PHE A 45 17.20 -24.03 1.73
N SER A 46 17.28 -24.12 3.05
CA SER A 46 16.62 -23.14 3.92
C SER A 46 17.22 -21.74 3.75
N TRP A 47 18.54 -21.60 3.72
CA TRP A 47 19.20 -20.31 3.57
C TRP A 47 18.93 -19.66 2.21
N THR A 48 19.02 -20.43 1.12
CA THR A 48 18.78 -19.92 -0.24
C THR A 48 17.34 -19.46 -0.43
N VAL A 49 16.35 -20.19 0.10
CA VAL A 49 14.94 -19.77 0.01
C VAL A 49 14.67 -18.52 0.84
N VAL A 50 15.26 -18.37 2.04
CA VAL A 50 15.14 -17.10 2.81
C VAL A 50 15.74 -15.94 2.01
N CYS A 51 16.93 -16.10 1.43
CA CYS A 51 17.56 -15.06 0.62
C CYS A 51 16.69 -14.72 -0.61
N LEU A 52 16.10 -15.73 -1.26
CA LEU A 52 15.19 -15.54 -2.38
C LEU A 52 13.96 -14.73 -1.96
N LEU A 53 13.32 -15.14 -0.86
CA LEU A 53 12.12 -14.52 -0.30
C LEU A 53 12.33 -13.07 0.16
N ASN A 54 13.56 -12.68 0.50
CA ASN A 54 13.92 -11.29 0.81
C ASN A 54 13.68 -10.35 -0.39
N TYR A 55 13.93 -10.85 -1.61
CA TYR A 55 13.85 -10.06 -2.83
C TYR A 55 12.57 -10.31 -3.65
N ARG A 56 12.12 -11.58 -3.75
CA ARG A 56 10.94 -11.94 -4.52
C ARG A 56 10.21 -13.15 -3.95
N PRO A 57 8.87 -13.23 -4.11
CA PRO A 57 8.14 -14.44 -3.76
C PRO A 57 8.54 -15.62 -4.65
N VAL A 58 8.45 -16.85 -4.13
CA VAL A 58 8.78 -18.07 -4.90
C VAL A 58 7.77 -18.31 -6.02
N THR A 59 6.52 -17.91 -5.79
CA THR A 59 5.35 -18.19 -6.63
C THR A 59 4.95 -17.04 -7.56
N ALA A 60 5.62 -15.90 -7.47
CA ALA A 60 5.33 -14.71 -8.29
C ALA A 60 6.60 -13.95 -8.67
N ALA A 61 6.51 -13.06 -9.66
CA ALA A 61 7.67 -12.35 -10.19
C ALA A 61 8.22 -11.29 -9.21
N SER A 62 7.35 -10.66 -8.42
CA SER A 62 7.74 -9.65 -7.43
C SER A 62 6.64 -9.46 -6.36
N TYR A 63 6.99 -8.80 -5.27
CA TYR A 63 6.02 -8.42 -4.23
C TYR A 63 5.10 -7.25 -4.62
N GLN A 64 5.53 -6.42 -5.57
CA GLN A 64 4.95 -5.09 -5.78
C GLN A 64 4.48 -4.83 -7.22
N LYS A 65 4.73 -5.74 -8.15
CA LYS A 65 4.36 -5.59 -9.57
C LYS A 65 3.25 -6.57 -9.90
N TYR A 66 2.16 -6.07 -10.47
CA TYR A 66 1.22 -6.92 -11.19
C TYR A 66 2.00 -7.64 -12.30
N PRO A 67 1.80 -8.95 -12.51
CA PRO A 67 2.35 -9.61 -13.68
C PRO A 67 1.76 -8.89 -14.90
N ASN A 68 2.61 -8.12 -15.58
CA ASN A 68 2.25 -7.49 -16.84
C ASN A 68 1.89 -8.62 -17.80
N ASN A 69 0.60 -8.92 -17.94
CA ASN A 69 0.08 -9.41 -19.22
C ASN A 69 0.13 -8.22 -20.19
N ARG A 70 1.34 -7.73 -20.49
CA ARG A 70 1.57 -7.04 -21.75
C ARG A 70 1.31 -8.12 -22.79
N SER A 71 0.07 -8.18 -23.28
CA SER A 71 -0.17 -8.76 -24.58
C SER A 71 0.84 -8.10 -25.52
N PRO A 72 1.65 -8.86 -26.28
CA PRO A 72 2.65 -8.29 -27.19
C PRO A 72 2.04 -7.46 -28.32
N ASN A 73 0.72 -7.30 -28.36
CA ASN A 73 0.01 -6.59 -29.39
C ASN A 73 -0.20 -5.12 -28.97
N PRO A 74 0.46 -4.13 -29.61
CA PRO A 74 0.31 -2.70 -29.32
C PRO A 74 -1.08 -2.14 -29.65
N GLN A 75 -1.99 -2.99 -30.12
CA GLN A 75 -3.30 -2.64 -30.68
C GLN A 75 -4.47 -3.27 -29.91
N ALA A 76 -4.20 -4.03 -28.84
CA ALA A 76 -5.28 -4.48 -27.96
C ALA A 76 -5.69 -3.32 -27.05
N PRO A 77 -6.96 -2.87 -27.06
CA PRO A 77 -7.45 -1.93 -26.07
C PRO A 77 -7.16 -2.51 -24.69
N SER A 78 -6.71 -1.66 -23.75
CA SER A 78 -6.52 -2.01 -22.34
C SER A 78 -7.87 -2.25 -21.65
N TRP A 79 -8.69 -3.14 -22.21
CA TRP A 79 -9.58 -3.92 -21.39
C TRP A 79 -8.66 -4.80 -20.56
N ILE A 80 -8.45 -4.39 -19.31
CA ILE A 80 -8.22 -5.36 -18.25
C ILE A 80 -9.52 -6.17 -18.20
N GLY A 81 -9.69 -7.09 -19.17
CA GLY A 81 -10.66 -8.16 -19.07
C GLY A 81 -10.40 -8.85 -17.73
N PRO A 82 -11.45 -9.38 -17.08
CA PRO A 82 -11.37 -9.90 -15.73
C PRO A 82 -10.11 -10.75 -15.64
N ILE A 83 -9.10 -10.25 -14.92
CA ILE A 83 -7.82 -10.93 -14.76
C ILE A 83 -8.21 -12.34 -14.35
N SER A 84 -7.87 -13.31 -15.18
CA SER A 84 -8.20 -14.72 -14.99
C SER A 84 -8.17 -15.02 -13.51
N SER A 85 -9.33 -15.40 -12.98
CA SER A 85 -9.75 -15.46 -11.58
C SER A 85 -8.98 -16.47 -10.72
N GLN A 86 -7.69 -16.68 -10.99
CA GLN A 86 -6.80 -17.19 -9.97
C GLN A 86 -6.56 -16.04 -9.00
N PRO A 87 -7.02 -16.16 -7.74
CA PRO A 87 -6.78 -15.10 -6.76
C PRO A 87 -5.28 -14.89 -6.67
N MET A 88 -4.78 -13.72 -7.13
CA MET A 88 -3.35 -13.37 -7.01
C MET A 88 -2.88 -13.57 -5.57
N ARG A 89 -3.80 -13.34 -4.63
CA ARG A 89 -3.65 -13.64 -3.22
C ARG A 89 -3.20 -15.07 -2.92
N ALA A 90 -3.72 -16.09 -3.61
CA ALA A 90 -3.31 -17.48 -3.37
C ALA A 90 -1.82 -17.72 -3.67
N LYS A 91 -1.22 -16.96 -4.60
CA LYS A 91 0.23 -17.02 -4.84
C LYS A 91 1.01 -16.47 -3.64
N TYR A 92 0.58 -15.33 -3.09
CA TYR A 92 1.20 -14.72 -1.92
C TYR A 92 0.94 -15.52 -0.62
N ASP A 93 -0.24 -16.12 -0.46
CA ASP A 93 -0.54 -17.01 0.67
C ASP A 93 0.33 -18.28 0.63
N SER A 94 0.57 -18.83 -0.57
CA SER A 94 1.52 -19.93 -0.75
C SER A 94 2.95 -19.50 -0.40
N ASN A 95 3.32 -18.26 -0.73
CA ASN A 95 4.62 -17.70 -0.37
C ASN A 95 4.82 -17.60 1.16
N GLU A 96 3.79 -17.20 1.91
CA GLU A 96 3.87 -17.20 3.37
C GLU A 96 4.00 -18.61 3.96
N ARG A 97 3.37 -19.61 3.34
CA ARG A 97 3.55 -21.02 3.73
C ARG A 97 4.99 -21.48 3.50
N TRP A 98 5.61 -21.08 2.38
CA TRP A 98 7.03 -21.33 2.13
C TRP A 98 7.91 -20.68 3.19
N TYR A 99 7.66 -19.42 3.55
CA TYR A 99 8.43 -18.74 4.57
C TYR A 99 8.35 -19.46 5.93
N LYS A 100 7.14 -19.86 6.36
CA LYS A 100 6.93 -20.65 7.58
C LYS A 100 7.66 -22.01 7.52
N ALA A 101 7.55 -22.73 6.41
CA ALA A 101 8.20 -24.04 6.25
C ALA A 101 9.73 -23.92 6.38
N VAL A 102 10.31 -22.86 5.80
CA VAL A 102 11.75 -22.62 5.86
C VAL A 102 12.21 -22.28 7.28
N GLN A 103 11.46 -21.47 8.04
CA GLN A 103 11.78 -21.19 9.45
C GLN A 103 11.79 -22.47 10.30
N VAL A 104 10.86 -23.39 10.06
CA VAL A 104 10.84 -24.71 10.73
C VAL A 104 12.10 -25.52 10.36
N ILE A 105 12.49 -25.57 9.09
CA ILE A 105 13.71 -26.26 8.65
C ILE A 105 14.96 -25.63 9.28
N GLN A 106 15.06 -24.29 9.33
CA GLN A 106 16.18 -23.60 9.97
C GLN A 106 16.29 -23.95 11.46
N SER A 107 15.15 -24.05 12.14
CA SER A 107 15.10 -24.41 13.56
C SER A 107 15.58 -25.86 13.79
N ILE A 108 15.14 -26.80 12.95
CA ILE A 108 15.60 -28.20 12.97
C ILE A 108 17.11 -28.28 12.67
N VAL A 109 17.57 -27.56 11.65
CA VAL A 109 18.99 -27.52 11.27
C VAL A 109 19.84 -26.98 12.42
N GLY A 110 19.42 -25.88 13.06
CA GLY A 110 20.11 -25.31 14.22
C GLY A 110 20.27 -26.30 15.38
N LEU A 111 19.21 -27.08 15.66
CA LEU A 111 19.24 -28.14 16.69
C LEU A 111 20.16 -29.31 16.31
N LEU A 112 20.24 -29.65 15.03
CA LEU A 112 21.04 -30.76 14.53
C LEU A 112 22.54 -30.41 14.39
N THR A 113 22.89 -29.13 14.30
CA THR A 113 24.27 -28.67 14.07
C THR A 113 25.26 -29.26 15.07
N ILE A 114 24.99 -29.19 16.37
CA ILE A 114 25.90 -29.70 17.42
C ILE A 114 26.01 -31.24 17.39
N PRO A 115 24.90 -32.02 17.45
CA PRO A 115 24.97 -33.48 17.36
C PRO A 115 25.67 -34.00 16.10
N ILE A 116 25.39 -33.39 14.94
CA ILE A 116 25.98 -33.80 13.66
C ILE A 116 27.48 -33.49 13.63
N THR A 117 27.87 -32.27 14.00
CA THR A 117 29.30 -31.88 14.05
C THR A 117 30.06 -32.81 15.01
N SER A 118 29.47 -33.13 16.17
CA SER A 118 30.06 -34.04 17.15
C SER A 118 30.19 -35.49 16.62
N ALA A 119 29.18 -35.98 15.89
CA ALA A 119 29.23 -37.33 15.27
C ALA A 119 30.29 -37.42 14.17
N VAL A 120 30.43 -36.38 13.36
CA VAL A 120 31.47 -36.26 12.31
C VAL A 120 32.85 -36.21 12.95
N CYS A 121 33.05 -35.35 13.96
CA CYS A 121 34.32 -35.25 14.68
C CYS A 121 34.68 -36.57 15.37
N SER A 122 33.75 -37.21 16.08
CA SER A 122 33.98 -38.51 16.74
C SER A 122 34.40 -39.61 15.77
N SER A 123 33.89 -39.57 14.53
CA SER A 123 34.29 -40.51 13.48
C SER A 123 35.67 -40.19 12.90
N ALA A 124 36.01 -38.91 12.77
CA ALA A 124 37.31 -38.44 12.27
C ALA A 124 38.44 -38.59 13.30
N VAL A 125 38.14 -38.46 14.60
CA VAL A 125 39.10 -38.69 15.70
C VAL A 125 39.72 -40.08 15.62
N VAL A 126 38.92 -41.10 15.26
CA VAL A 126 39.43 -42.47 15.10
C VAL A 126 40.59 -42.51 14.11
N VAL A 127 40.43 -41.84 12.97
CA VAL A 127 41.43 -41.78 11.90
C VAL A 127 42.64 -40.94 12.32
N TYR A 128 42.39 -39.80 12.98
CA TYR A 128 43.44 -38.92 13.50
C TYR A 128 44.36 -39.67 14.49
N LEU A 129 43.77 -40.45 15.39
CA LEU A 129 44.48 -41.25 16.39
C LEU A 129 45.13 -42.51 15.82
N GLN A 130 44.90 -42.85 14.55
CA GLN A 130 45.57 -43.97 13.87
C GLN A 130 46.80 -43.54 13.07
N TRP A 131 46.90 -42.27 12.71
CA TRP A 131 47.90 -41.77 11.76
C TRP A 131 49.04 -41.03 12.45
N CYS A 132 49.77 -41.74 13.32
CA CYS A 132 50.97 -41.22 13.99
C CYS A 132 52.21 -42.01 13.55
N LYS A 133 53.29 -41.29 13.20
CA LYS A 133 54.58 -41.91 12.83
C LYS A 133 55.31 -42.34 14.11
N SER A 134 55.81 -43.57 14.13
CA SER A 134 56.60 -44.09 15.24
C SER A 134 57.89 -43.26 15.38
N SER A 135 58.03 -42.61 16.53
CA SER A 135 59.20 -41.85 16.96
C SER A 135 59.46 -42.18 18.43
N SER A 136 60.69 -41.99 18.90
CA SER A 136 61.12 -42.34 20.26
C SER A 136 60.40 -41.54 21.37
N LYS A 137 59.62 -40.52 21.02
CA LYS A 137 58.76 -39.74 21.92
C LYS A 137 57.30 -39.82 21.45
N PRO A 138 56.32 -39.93 22.37
CA PRO A 138 54.91 -40.00 21.99
C PRO A 138 54.44 -38.72 21.31
N THR A 139 53.90 -38.83 20.09
CA THR A 139 53.36 -37.68 19.32
C THR A 139 52.01 -37.22 19.83
N ILE A 140 51.24 -38.14 20.42
CA ILE A 140 49.97 -37.89 21.12
C ILE A 140 50.03 -38.68 22.43
N THR A 141 49.73 -38.07 23.57
CA THR A 141 49.72 -38.76 24.87
C THR A 141 48.37 -39.41 25.16
N LEU A 142 48.34 -40.39 26.06
CA LEU A 142 47.09 -41.04 26.48
C LEU A 142 46.09 -40.04 27.09
N ARG A 143 46.57 -38.99 27.78
CA ARG A 143 45.72 -37.88 28.25
C ARG A 143 45.00 -37.16 27.11
N GLN A 144 45.74 -36.80 26.06
CA GLN A 144 45.17 -36.14 24.87
C GLN A 144 44.17 -37.07 24.14
N PHE A 145 44.45 -38.38 24.10
CA PHE A 145 43.51 -39.38 23.60
C PHE A 145 42.21 -39.38 24.41
N MET A 146 42.28 -39.38 25.74
CA MET A 146 41.10 -39.36 26.62
C MET A 146 40.28 -38.08 26.44
N VAL A 147 40.92 -36.92 26.33
CA VAL A 147 40.21 -35.65 26.03
C VAL A 147 39.43 -35.74 24.70
N LEU A 148 40.01 -36.36 23.68
CA LEU A 148 39.32 -36.58 22.40
C LEU A 148 38.22 -37.66 22.51
N ALA A 149 38.39 -38.65 23.39
CA ALA A 149 37.42 -39.69 23.67
C ALA A 149 36.15 -39.19 24.34
N ASP A 150 36.33 -38.32 25.33
CA ASP A 150 35.26 -37.71 26.10
C ASP A 150 34.57 -36.59 25.31
N LYS A 151 34.95 -36.40 24.04
CA LYS A 151 34.47 -35.32 23.17
C LYS A 151 34.70 -33.97 23.85
N GLY A 152 35.95 -33.71 24.24
CA GLY A 152 36.35 -32.48 24.92
C GLY A 152 36.06 -31.18 24.15
N TRP A 153 35.61 -31.25 22.89
CA TRP A 153 35.06 -30.12 22.14
C TRP A 153 33.61 -29.75 22.50
N THR A 154 32.92 -30.57 23.30
CA THR A 154 31.57 -30.34 23.83
C THR A 154 31.52 -30.30 25.36
N ASP A 155 32.61 -30.66 26.04
CA ASP A 155 32.70 -30.66 27.49
C ASP A 155 33.30 -29.33 28.00
N LEU A 156 32.46 -28.52 28.66
CA LEU A 156 32.90 -27.24 29.22
C LEU A 156 33.88 -27.39 30.38
N SER A 157 33.92 -28.55 31.05
CA SER A 157 34.75 -28.78 32.24
C SER A 157 36.25 -28.82 31.93
N ILE A 158 36.62 -29.03 30.65
CA ILE A 158 38.00 -29.17 30.16
C ILE A 158 38.56 -27.83 29.65
N TYR A 159 37.70 -26.82 29.40
CA TYR A 159 38.12 -25.54 28.81
C TYR A 159 39.11 -24.73 29.67
N PRO A 160 38.99 -24.67 31.01
CA PRO A 160 39.98 -24.00 31.87
C PRO A 160 41.37 -24.65 31.81
N GLN A 161 41.43 -25.97 31.67
CA GLN A 161 42.67 -26.74 31.57
C GLN A 161 43.30 -26.56 30.19
N ILE A 162 42.48 -26.50 29.13
CA ILE A 162 42.95 -26.27 27.75
C ILE A 162 43.53 -24.85 27.59
N SER A 163 42.91 -23.83 28.19
CA SER A 163 43.37 -22.43 28.07
C SER A 163 44.73 -22.19 28.73
N THR A 164 45.03 -22.90 29.82
CA THR A 164 46.26 -22.74 30.61
C THR A 164 47.34 -23.77 30.28
N LYS A 165 46.94 -24.99 29.88
CA LYS A 165 47.84 -26.14 29.66
C LYS A 165 47.62 -26.78 28.28
N TRP A 166 47.55 -25.97 27.21
CA TRP A 166 47.30 -26.45 25.85
C TRP A 166 48.25 -27.59 25.42
N ALA A 167 49.54 -27.50 25.73
CA ALA A 167 50.51 -28.53 25.37
C ALA A 167 50.19 -29.92 25.97
N ARG A 168 49.46 -29.98 27.09
CA ARG A 168 49.16 -31.21 27.83
C ARG A 168 47.79 -31.82 27.50
N TYR A 169 46.78 -30.99 27.22
CA TYR A 169 45.40 -31.45 26.95
C TYR A 169 44.96 -31.21 25.49
N GLY A 170 45.59 -30.26 24.81
CA GLY A 170 45.23 -29.82 23.47
C GLY A 170 45.84 -30.68 22.37
N THR A 171 45.12 -30.77 21.25
CA THR A 171 45.63 -31.32 19.98
C THR A 171 45.16 -30.41 18.84
N PRO A 172 45.86 -30.37 17.69
CA PRO A 172 45.40 -29.59 16.54
C PRO A 172 44.01 -30.04 16.06
N PHE A 173 43.69 -31.33 16.17
CA PHE A 173 42.34 -31.83 15.90
C PHE A 173 41.31 -31.26 16.86
N LEU A 174 41.61 -31.18 18.17
CA LEU A 174 40.71 -30.58 19.16
C LEU A 174 40.43 -29.10 18.85
N ALA A 175 41.46 -28.33 18.47
CA ALA A 175 41.28 -26.94 18.04
C ALA A 175 40.34 -26.82 16.83
N TRP A 176 40.54 -27.68 15.83
CA TRP A 176 39.68 -27.75 14.64
C TRP A 176 38.23 -28.13 14.99
N ALA A 177 38.04 -29.14 15.82
CA ALA A 177 36.71 -29.56 16.28
C ALA A 177 36.01 -28.43 17.06
N LEU A 178 36.71 -27.74 17.96
CA LEU A 178 36.20 -26.57 18.67
C LEU A 178 35.80 -25.46 17.72
N ALA A 179 36.65 -25.13 16.73
CA ALA A 179 36.36 -24.12 15.73
C ALA A 179 35.11 -24.46 14.89
N LEU A 180 34.94 -25.74 14.51
CA LEU A 180 33.74 -26.20 13.79
C LEU A 180 32.46 -26.08 14.63
N HIS A 181 32.52 -26.44 15.92
CA HIS A 181 31.37 -26.32 16.82
C HIS A 181 31.03 -24.85 17.09
N LEU A 182 32.03 -23.99 17.29
CA LEU A 182 31.82 -22.55 17.46
C LEU A 182 31.21 -21.93 16.20
N ALA A 183 31.77 -22.23 15.03
CA ALA A 183 31.22 -21.76 13.75
C ALA A 183 29.76 -22.23 13.56
N GLY A 184 29.47 -23.50 13.86
CA GLY A 184 28.12 -24.04 13.78
C GLY A 184 27.14 -23.41 14.78
N ALA A 185 27.57 -23.23 16.04
CA ALA A 185 26.74 -22.71 17.12
C ALA A 185 26.37 -21.23 16.93
N VAL A 186 27.26 -20.45 16.31
CA VAL A 186 27.08 -19.01 16.10
C VAL A 186 26.16 -18.69 14.92
N ILE A 187 26.00 -19.59 13.93
CA ILE A 187 25.17 -19.36 12.74
C ILE A 187 23.73 -19.02 13.09
N ALA A 188 23.06 -19.81 13.95
CA ALA A 188 21.64 -19.61 14.25
C ALA A 188 21.36 -18.29 15.03
N PRO A 189 22.12 -17.95 16.08
CA PRO A 189 21.99 -16.64 16.75
C PRO A 189 22.23 -15.47 15.79
N ILE A 190 23.29 -15.53 14.96
CA ILE A 190 23.58 -14.46 13.99
C ILE A 190 22.44 -14.34 12.96
N GLN A 191 21.91 -15.46 12.47
CA GLN A 191 20.74 -15.46 11.58
C GLN A 191 19.55 -14.74 12.21
N GLN A 192 19.25 -15.00 13.49
CA GLN A 192 18.14 -14.35 14.20
C GLN A 192 18.35 -12.84 14.38
N ILE A 193 19.59 -12.39 14.56
CA ILE A 193 19.91 -10.96 14.69
C ILE A 193 19.64 -10.20 13.38
N PHE A 194 19.93 -10.82 12.24
CA PHE A 194 19.77 -10.18 10.93
C PHE A 194 18.41 -10.45 10.26
N LEU A 195 17.66 -11.46 10.72
CA LEU A 195 16.37 -11.83 10.15
C LEU A 195 15.23 -11.08 10.84
N SER A 196 14.73 -10.02 10.19
CA SER A 196 13.51 -9.32 10.59
C SER A 196 12.32 -9.72 9.72
N THR A 197 11.09 -9.46 10.18
CA THR A 197 9.88 -9.66 9.36
C THR A 197 9.29 -8.31 9.02
N GLU A 198 9.11 -8.05 7.72
CA GLU A 198 8.51 -6.82 7.20
C GLU A 198 7.12 -7.13 6.64
N VAL A 199 6.18 -6.21 6.84
CA VAL A 199 4.84 -6.28 6.25
C VAL A 199 4.83 -5.43 4.99
N VAL A 200 4.52 -6.05 3.86
CA VAL A 200 4.39 -5.38 2.57
C VAL A 200 2.98 -5.55 2.02
N LYS A 201 2.46 -4.50 1.37
CA LYS A 201 1.21 -4.56 0.62
C LYS A 201 1.44 -5.34 -0.67
N THR A 202 0.68 -6.42 -0.86
CA THR A 202 0.75 -7.28 -2.05
C THR A 202 -0.53 -7.19 -2.88
N PRO A 203 -0.43 -7.29 -4.21
CA PRO A 203 -1.59 -7.32 -5.11
C PRO A 203 -2.66 -8.33 -4.72
N THR A 204 -3.93 -7.92 -4.75
CA THR A 204 -5.09 -8.79 -4.49
C THR A 204 -5.95 -8.98 -5.72
N ASN A 205 -6.74 -7.97 -6.05
CA ASN A 205 -7.58 -7.89 -7.23
C ASN A 205 -7.73 -6.42 -7.62
N ILE A 206 -7.51 -6.13 -8.90
CA ILE A 206 -7.72 -4.80 -9.43
C ILE A 206 -9.21 -4.59 -9.62
N THR A 207 -9.74 -3.52 -9.04
CA THR A 207 -11.10 -3.05 -9.32
C THR A 207 -11.02 -1.78 -10.15
N VAL A 208 -11.92 -1.63 -11.13
CA VAL A 208 -11.89 -0.51 -12.07
C VAL A 208 -13.18 0.30 -11.94
N ILE A 209 -13.03 1.60 -11.70
CA ILE A 209 -14.07 2.60 -11.90
C ILE A 209 -13.96 3.07 -13.34
N SER A 210 -14.98 2.75 -14.12
CA SER A 210 -15.10 3.14 -15.53
C SER A 210 -16.04 4.35 -15.68
N GLN A 211 -16.17 4.84 -16.90
CA GLN A 211 -17.09 5.92 -17.27
C GLN A 211 -16.78 7.27 -16.61
N LEU A 212 -15.54 7.49 -16.18
CA LEU A 212 -15.08 8.83 -15.78
C LEU A 212 -14.83 9.66 -17.03
N LEU A 213 -15.17 10.94 -16.96
CA LEU A 213 -14.91 11.86 -18.06
C LEU A 213 -13.42 12.19 -18.15
N ASP A 214 -12.87 12.11 -19.35
CA ASP A 214 -11.58 12.70 -19.71
C ASP A 214 -11.80 14.05 -20.40
N VAL A 215 -11.00 15.08 -20.10
CA VAL A 215 -11.16 16.41 -20.73
C VAL A 215 -11.10 16.36 -22.26
N PRO A 216 -10.16 15.63 -22.91
CA PRO A 216 -10.14 15.46 -24.36
C PRO A 216 -11.43 14.89 -24.96
N ASN A 217 -12.21 14.11 -24.22
CA ASN A 217 -13.45 13.50 -24.73
C ASN A 217 -14.53 14.54 -25.06
N LYS A 218 -14.41 15.75 -24.52
CA LYS A 218 -15.28 16.90 -24.82
C LYS A 218 -15.01 17.53 -26.19
N PHE A 219 -13.94 17.13 -26.86
CA PHE A 219 -13.52 17.66 -28.16
C PHE A 219 -13.64 16.64 -29.31
N ASP A 220 -13.85 15.37 -29.00
CA ASP A 220 -14.02 14.29 -29.99
C ASP A 220 -15.42 14.35 -30.64
N LYS A 221 -15.56 15.12 -31.72
CA LYS A 221 -16.81 15.21 -32.49
C LYS A 221 -16.96 14.07 -33.51
N TYR A 222 -18.06 13.32 -33.40
CA TYR A 222 -18.78 12.81 -34.57
C TYR A 222 -20.25 12.53 -34.23
N GLY A 223 -21.09 13.40 -34.73
CA GLY A 223 -22.52 13.21 -34.86
C GLY A 223 -23.08 14.01 -36.04
N GLU A 224 -22.27 14.31 -37.06
CA GLU A 224 -22.73 15.04 -38.26
C GLU A 224 -22.97 14.16 -39.50
N LEU A 225 -22.70 12.85 -39.46
CA LEU A 225 -22.93 12.00 -40.65
C LEU A 225 -24.18 11.10 -40.61
N THR A 226 -25.00 11.12 -39.57
CA THR A 226 -26.30 10.42 -39.61
C THR A 226 -27.39 11.17 -38.85
N ARG A 227 -28.36 11.68 -39.62
CA ARG A 227 -29.62 12.36 -39.27
C ARG A 227 -29.57 13.88 -39.04
N ARG A 228 -29.79 14.57 -40.16
CA ARG A 228 -30.73 15.70 -40.34
C ARG A 228 -31.68 15.88 -39.12
N SER A 229 -31.56 17.03 -38.43
CA SER A 229 -32.57 17.70 -37.58
C SER A 229 -32.58 17.60 -36.04
N THR A 230 -31.47 17.40 -35.33
CA THR A 230 -31.44 17.76 -33.90
C THR A 230 -30.10 18.39 -33.54
N GLN A 231 -30.08 19.70 -33.34
CA GLN A 231 -28.98 20.37 -32.67
C GLN A 231 -28.70 19.64 -31.34
N PRO A 232 -27.43 19.42 -30.94
CA PRO A 232 -27.13 18.85 -29.64
C PRO A 232 -27.78 19.72 -28.58
N LYS A 233 -28.78 19.19 -27.87
CA LYS A 233 -29.42 19.90 -26.76
C LYS A 233 -28.36 20.10 -25.68
N LEU A 234 -27.81 21.31 -25.56
CA LEU A 234 -26.86 21.66 -24.50
C LEU A 234 -27.57 21.52 -23.14
N SER A 235 -27.28 20.45 -22.39
CA SER A 235 -27.85 20.25 -21.03
C SER A 235 -27.12 21.05 -19.95
N VAL A 236 -25.94 21.58 -20.24
CA VAL A 236 -25.04 22.17 -19.23
C VAL A 236 -25.70 23.36 -18.52
N ILE A 237 -26.32 24.28 -19.27
CA ILE A 237 -27.02 25.45 -18.71
C ILE A 237 -28.19 25.02 -17.80
N PRO A 238 -29.17 24.21 -18.24
CA PRO A 238 -30.28 23.81 -17.38
C PRO A 238 -29.86 22.93 -16.20
N MET A 239 -28.78 22.14 -16.34
CA MET A 239 -28.22 21.40 -15.20
C MET A 239 -27.58 22.34 -14.18
N THR A 240 -26.85 23.36 -14.64
CA THR A 240 -26.27 24.41 -13.79
C THR A 240 -27.38 25.18 -13.06
N GLN A 241 -28.46 25.56 -13.75
CA GLN A 241 -29.63 26.20 -13.15
C GLN A 241 -30.18 25.39 -11.96
N LYS A 242 -30.42 24.10 -12.18
CA LYS A 242 -30.94 23.21 -11.13
C LYS A 242 -29.97 23.04 -9.96
N LEU A 243 -28.66 22.98 -10.22
CA LEU A 243 -27.65 22.93 -9.16
C LEU A 243 -27.65 24.22 -8.33
N LEU A 244 -27.70 25.39 -8.97
CA LEU A 244 -27.75 26.68 -8.29
C LEU A 244 -29.01 26.88 -7.44
N GLU A 245 -30.13 26.28 -7.81
CA GLU A 245 -31.39 26.31 -7.04
C GLU A 245 -31.39 25.32 -5.86
N SER A 246 -30.73 24.17 -6.01
CA SER A 246 -30.81 23.08 -5.04
C SER A 246 -29.71 23.10 -3.98
N THR A 247 -28.48 23.49 -4.36
CA THR A 247 -27.31 23.48 -3.48
C THR A 247 -27.41 24.52 -2.36
N SER A 248 -27.01 24.10 -1.15
CA SER A 248 -26.90 24.91 0.05
C SER A 248 -25.43 25.08 0.45
N ALA A 249 -25.08 26.19 1.10
CA ALA A 249 -23.71 26.37 1.61
C ALA A 249 -23.34 25.33 2.69
N LYS A 250 -24.34 24.75 3.36
CA LYS A 250 -24.15 23.71 4.38
C LYS A 250 -23.99 22.30 3.80
N ASP A 251 -24.14 22.12 2.48
CA ASP A 251 -23.94 20.81 1.86
C ASP A 251 -22.46 20.43 1.96
N ILE A 252 -22.18 19.13 2.11
CA ILE A 252 -20.83 18.56 2.22
C ILE A 252 -20.44 17.95 0.85
N PRO A 253 -19.68 18.66 0.01
CA PRO A 253 -19.28 18.15 -1.29
C PRO A 253 -18.17 17.09 -1.17
N SER A 254 -18.52 15.82 -1.38
CA SER A 254 -17.57 14.71 -1.37
C SER A 254 -16.46 14.83 -2.43
N GLN A 255 -16.71 15.58 -3.50
CA GLN A 255 -15.80 15.81 -4.63
C GLN A 255 -14.94 17.08 -4.49
N LEU A 256 -15.09 17.82 -3.39
CA LEU A 256 -14.24 18.98 -3.10
C LEU A 256 -12.98 18.48 -2.38
N TRP A 257 -11.84 18.65 -3.04
CA TRP A 257 -10.53 18.33 -2.52
C TRP A 257 -9.87 19.58 -1.95
N THR A 258 -8.98 19.38 -0.99
CA THR A 258 -8.18 20.41 -0.35
C THR A 258 -6.82 19.82 -0.02
N THR A 259 -5.76 20.62 -0.16
CA THR A 259 -4.38 20.21 0.12
C THR A 259 -3.82 21.03 1.27
N GLY A 260 -3.10 20.38 2.20
CA GLY A 260 -2.34 21.08 3.23
C GLY A 260 -3.06 21.32 4.56
N ILE A 261 -4.15 20.60 4.84
CA ILE A 261 -4.76 20.63 6.19
C ILE A 261 -3.92 19.78 7.13
N ASP A 262 -3.09 20.43 7.96
CA ASP A 262 -2.35 19.77 9.03
C ASP A 262 -3.22 19.65 10.29
N CYS A 263 -3.96 18.54 10.38
CA CYS A 263 -4.83 18.25 11.51
C CYS A 263 -4.09 18.02 12.84
N THR A 264 -2.74 18.00 12.85
CA THR A 264 -1.98 17.90 14.10
C THR A 264 -1.74 19.24 14.78
N ARG A 265 -1.89 20.36 14.04
CA ARG A 265 -1.40 21.67 14.49
C ARG A 265 -2.48 22.71 14.77
N THR A 266 -3.65 22.60 14.14
CA THR A 266 -4.64 23.69 14.18
C THR A 266 -5.74 23.55 15.22
N GLY A 267 -5.95 22.39 15.85
CA GLY A 267 -7.05 22.22 16.82
C GLY A 267 -8.42 22.67 16.29
N SER A 268 -8.57 22.77 14.96
CA SER A 268 -9.72 23.34 14.29
C SER A 268 -10.76 22.26 14.09
N ASP A 269 -12.02 22.55 14.48
CA ASP A 269 -13.18 21.66 14.33
C ASP A 269 -13.35 21.10 12.90
N LEU A 270 -12.76 21.75 11.88
CA LEU A 270 -12.68 21.31 10.49
C LEU A 270 -12.11 19.88 10.28
N CYS A 271 -11.24 19.40 11.17
CA CYS A 271 -10.68 18.04 11.09
C CYS A 271 -11.53 16.97 11.82
N PHE A 272 -12.45 17.39 12.70
CA PHE A 272 -13.32 16.52 13.49
C PHE A 272 -14.78 16.54 13.01
N GLN A 273 -15.17 17.56 12.23
CA GLN A 273 -16.46 17.63 11.55
C GLN A 273 -16.51 16.66 10.36
N VAL A 274 -17.71 16.20 10.05
CA VAL A 274 -18.05 15.17 9.04
C VAL A 274 -17.88 15.71 7.61
N GLY A 275 -16.68 16.18 7.27
CA GLY A 275 -16.35 16.82 5.99
C GLY A 275 -16.58 18.34 5.98
N SER A 276 -15.78 19.06 5.20
CA SER A 276 -15.93 20.50 5.00
C SER A 276 -17.13 20.82 4.11
N THR A 277 -17.85 21.90 4.46
CA THR A 277 -19.01 22.37 3.70
C THR A 277 -18.60 23.37 2.62
N TRP A 278 -19.51 23.73 1.73
CA TRP A 278 -19.28 24.83 0.78
C TRP A 278 -19.04 26.18 1.48
N ALA A 279 -19.54 26.37 2.71
CA ALA A 279 -19.32 27.58 3.48
C ALA A 279 -17.86 27.76 3.93
N ASP A 280 -17.09 26.68 3.97
CA ASP A 280 -15.69 26.71 4.43
C ASP A 280 -14.70 27.04 3.29
N ILE A 281 -15.19 27.26 2.06
CA ILE A 281 -14.35 27.33 0.84
C ILE A 281 -13.27 28.42 0.88
N SER A 282 -13.52 29.54 1.57
CA SER A 282 -12.58 30.64 1.75
C SER A 282 -11.54 30.42 2.85
N VAL A 283 -11.82 29.49 3.78
CA VAL A 283 -10.92 29.12 4.88
C VAL A 283 -10.00 27.97 4.46
N LEU A 284 -10.44 27.13 3.52
CA LEU A 284 -9.71 25.96 3.07
C LEU A 284 -8.52 26.33 2.16
N PRO A 285 -7.31 25.80 2.43
CA PRO A 285 -6.17 25.98 1.55
C PRO A 285 -6.34 25.19 0.24
N GLU A 286 -6.06 25.86 -0.89
CA GLU A 286 -6.07 25.30 -2.25
C GLU A 286 -7.19 24.28 -2.52
N THR A 287 -8.42 24.78 -2.64
CA THR A 287 -9.56 23.95 -3.00
C THR A 287 -9.59 23.65 -4.49
N PHE A 288 -10.00 22.43 -4.84
CA PHE A 288 -10.27 22.07 -6.23
C PHE A 288 -11.32 20.97 -6.28
N TRP A 289 -12.01 20.86 -7.42
CA TRP A 289 -12.98 19.82 -7.65
C TRP A 289 -12.42 18.73 -8.55
N ALA A 290 -12.76 17.47 -8.27
CA ALA A 290 -12.48 16.33 -9.13
C ALA A 290 -13.60 15.29 -9.05
N GLN A 291 -13.75 14.46 -10.10
CA GLN A 291 -14.89 13.54 -10.22
C GLN A 291 -14.99 12.47 -9.11
N LEU A 292 -13.85 12.03 -8.55
CA LEU A 292 -13.83 11.03 -7.49
C LEU A 292 -13.84 11.70 -6.11
N PRO A 293 -14.40 11.03 -5.08
CA PRO A 293 -14.44 11.56 -3.72
C PRO A 293 -13.05 11.87 -3.16
N ASN A 294 -12.95 12.87 -2.29
CA ASN A 294 -11.71 13.37 -1.69
C ASN A 294 -10.96 12.39 -0.77
N ASN A 295 -11.59 11.27 -0.39
CA ASN A 295 -10.97 10.17 0.35
C ASN A 295 -10.55 9.00 -0.55
N TYR A 296 -10.64 9.16 -1.87
CA TYR A 296 -10.37 8.09 -2.81
C TYR A 296 -8.86 7.81 -2.94
N SER A 297 -8.48 6.53 -2.80
CA SER A 297 -7.10 6.07 -2.93
C SER A 297 -7.01 4.91 -3.92
N THR A 298 -5.95 4.93 -4.73
CA THR A 298 -5.64 3.90 -5.73
C THR A 298 -4.75 2.79 -5.18
N GLY A 299 -4.23 2.96 -3.96
CA GLY A 299 -3.48 1.94 -3.22
C GLY A 299 -2.14 1.60 -3.87
N LEU A 300 -2.03 0.41 -4.47
CA LEU A 300 -0.80 -0.09 -5.11
C LEU A 300 -0.56 0.44 -6.53
N ILE A 301 -1.51 1.19 -7.10
CA ILE A 301 -1.48 1.64 -8.49
C ILE A 301 -1.32 3.16 -8.52
N ARG A 302 -0.42 3.69 -9.34
CA ARG A 302 -0.30 5.13 -9.58
C ARG A 302 -1.19 5.54 -10.74
N GLN A 303 -2.09 6.50 -10.51
CA GLN A 303 -3.00 7.02 -11.53
C GLN A 303 -3.34 8.49 -11.30
N TYR A 304 -3.93 9.10 -12.32
CA TYR A 304 -4.20 10.52 -12.44
C TYR A 304 -5.67 10.79 -12.75
N LEU A 305 -6.16 11.93 -12.28
CA LEU A 305 -7.54 12.37 -12.46
C LEU A 305 -7.58 13.85 -12.87
N PRO A 306 -8.53 14.30 -13.71
CA PRO A 306 -8.75 15.71 -13.96
C PRO A 306 -9.14 16.45 -12.68
N ARG A 307 -8.56 17.63 -12.46
CA ARG A 307 -8.95 18.58 -11.42
C ARG A 307 -9.18 19.98 -11.96
N PHE A 308 -10.05 20.71 -11.28
CA PHE A 308 -10.49 22.05 -11.64
C PHE A 308 -10.39 22.94 -10.41
N ASN A 309 -9.57 23.99 -10.51
CA ASN A 309 -9.45 25.02 -9.50
C ASN A 309 -10.05 26.31 -10.06
N SER A 310 -10.76 27.06 -9.24
CA SER A 310 -11.29 28.37 -9.60
C SER A 310 -11.09 29.34 -8.45
N SER A 311 -10.67 30.55 -8.80
CA SER A 311 -10.62 31.69 -7.87
C SER A 311 -11.48 32.82 -8.42
N THR A 312 -12.27 33.41 -7.52
CA THR A 312 -13.24 34.45 -7.86
C THR A 312 -12.92 35.73 -7.09
N GLN A 313 -13.03 36.87 -7.77
CA GLN A 313 -13.00 38.20 -7.18
C GLN A 313 -14.31 38.93 -7.49
N TYR A 314 -14.83 39.67 -6.51
CA TYR A 314 -16.09 40.40 -6.61
C TYR A 314 -15.86 41.84 -6.17
N ASP A 315 -15.91 42.78 -7.10
CA ASP A 315 -15.62 44.20 -6.83
C ASP A 315 -16.85 45.07 -7.10
N TYR A 316 -17.12 46.03 -6.21
CA TYR A 316 -18.00 47.15 -6.51
C TYR A 316 -17.22 48.22 -7.29
N ILE A 317 -17.73 48.61 -8.46
CA ILE A 317 -17.03 49.52 -9.38
C ILE A 317 -17.83 50.81 -9.60
N SER A 318 -17.18 51.83 -10.17
CA SER A 318 -17.86 53.05 -10.57
C SER A 318 -18.63 52.86 -11.88
N SER A 319 -19.59 53.75 -12.17
CA SER A 319 -20.29 53.76 -13.46
C SER A 319 -19.36 53.99 -14.66
N GLN A 320 -18.19 54.59 -14.45
CA GLN A 320 -17.20 54.87 -15.49
C GLN A 320 -16.47 53.59 -15.92
N ASP A 321 -16.32 52.63 -15.02
CA ASP A 321 -15.62 51.36 -15.24
C ASP A 321 -16.53 50.32 -15.91
N PHE A 322 -17.84 50.54 -15.95
CA PHE A 322 -18.77 49.66 -16.63
C PHE A 322 -18.58 49.75 -18.16
N PRO A 323 -18.41 48.62 -18.87
CA PRO A 323 -18.10 48.60 -20.29
C PRO A 323 -19.21 49.20 -21.16
N ARG A 324 -18.88 50.23 -21.93
CA ARG A 324 -19.79 50.84 -22.92
C ARG A 324 -19.91 49.96 -24.17
N GLY A 325 -21.13 49.86 -24.72
CA GLY A 325 -21.38 49.21 -26.01
C GLY A 325 -21.33 47.68 -26.00
N CYS A 326 -21.68 47.04 -24.89
CA CYS A 326 -21.71 45.58 -24.79
C CYS A 326 -22.64 44.93 -25.85
N ASP A 327 -23.72 45.60 -26.21
CA ASP A 327 -24.68 45.13 -27.23
C ASP A 327 -24.15 45.25 -28.68
N ALA A 328 -23.14 46.10 -28.90
CA ALA A 328 -22.65 46.43 -30.23
C ALA A 328 -21.42 45.61 -30.64
N LYS A 329 -20.77 44.93 -29.69
CA LYS A 329 -19.57 44.13 -29.93
C LYS A 329 -19.95 42.72 -30.40
N ASN A 330 -19.43 42.31 -31.55
CA ASN A 330 -19.66 40.96 -32.05
C ASN A 330 -19.11 39.91 -31.07
N GLY A 331 -19.95 38.95 -30.69
CA GLY A 331 -19.61 37.88 -29.75
C GLY A 331 -19.61 38.26 -28.27
N ALA A 332 -19.85 39.52 -27.90
CA ALA A 332 -20.03 39.90 -26.49
C ALA A 332 -21.39 39.43 -25.97
N LEU A 333 -21.46 39.02 -24.70
CA LEU A 333 -22.73 38.69 -24.05
C LEU A 333 -23.33 39.96 -23.46
N SER A 334 -24.58 40.27 -23.81
CA SER A 334 -25.34 41.35 -23.21
C SER A 334 -26.78 40.89 -22.93
N LEU A 335 -27.15 40.85 -21.65
CA LEU A 335 -28.47 40.43 -21.18
C LEU A 335 -29.09 41.57 -20.38
N LYS A 336 -30.28 42.03 -20.81
CA LYS A 336 -30.99 43.14 -20.19
C LYS A 336 -32.38 42.69 -19.76
N HIS A 337 -32.67 42.87 -18.48
CA HIS A 337 -33.99 42.62 -17.89
C HIS A 337 -34.42 43.86 -17.12
N SER A 338 -35.68 44.23 -17.24
CA SER A 338 -36.25 45.33 -16.46
C SER A 338 -37.74 45.14 -16.31
N HIS A 339 -38.29 45.64 -15.20
CA HIS A 339 -39.72 45.65 -14.96
C HIS A 339 -40.13 46.93 -14.23
N THR A 340 -41.26 47.48 -14.62
CA THR A 340 -41.86 48.66 -13.97
C THR A 340 -43.25 48.28 -13.47
N LEU A 341 -43.44 48.33 -12.16
CA LEU A 341 -44.74 48.11 -11.53
C LEU A 341 -45.32 49.44 -11.07
N SER A 342 -46.57 49.73 -11.42
CA SER A 342 -47.30 50.88 -10.91
C SER A 342 -48.34 50.40 -9.91
N ALA A 343 -48.09 50.63 -8.62
CA ALA A 343 -49.03 50.27 -7.55
C ALA A 343 -49.83 51.51 -7.11
N PRO A 344 -51.12 51.38 -6.79
CA PRO A 344 -51.84 52.44 -6.09
C PRO A 344 -51.26 52.59 -4.67
N SER A 345 -51.00 53.82 -4.25
CA SER A 345 -50.63 54.17 -2.87
C SER A 345 -51.88 54.45 -2.04
N GLU A 346 -51.75 54.35 -0.71
CA GLU A 346 -52.84 54.64 0.25
C GLU A 346 -53.48 56.03 0.05
N ASP A 347 -52.70 57.02 -0.40
CA ASP A 347 -53.17 58.39 -0.68
C ASP A 347 -53.88 58.57 -2.05
N GLY A 348 -54.11 57.50 -2.82
CA GLY A 348 -54.69 57.57 -4.18
C GLY A 348 -53.71 58.00 -5.29
N ASN A 349 -52.45 58.26 -4.94
CA ASN A 349 -51.36 58.46 -5.91
C ASN A 349 -50.84 57.11 -6.43
N LYS A 350 -50.15 57.10 -7.59
CA LYS A 350 -49.49 55.89 -8.10
C LYS A 350 -48.04 55.87 -7.63
N THR A 351 -47.64 54.85 -6.87
CA THR A 351 -46.24 54.56 -6.58
C THR A 351 -45.64 53.77 -7.72
N LEU A 352 -44.60 54.33 -8.34
CA LEU A 352 -43.82 53.64 -9.35
C LEU A 352 -42.76 52.80 -8.64
N ASN A 353 -42.61 51.53 -9.01
CA ASN A 353 -41.51 50.68 -8.60
C ASN A 353 -40.77 50.20 -9.85
N PHE A 354 -39.44 50.17 -9.79
CA PHE A 354 -38.61 49.75 -10.93
C PHE A 354 -37.40 48.95 -10.45
N TRP A 355 -37.11 47.88 -11.17
CA TRP A 355 -35.81 47.23 -11.17
C TRP A 355 -35.31 47.02 -12.60
N GLY A 356 -33.99 47.09 -12.76
CA GLY A 356 -33.28 46.82 -14.00
C GLY A 356 -31.99 46.08 -13.72
N LEU A 357 -31.65 45.14 -14.59
CA LEU A 357 -30.41 44.39 -14.60
C LEU A 357 -29.82 44.42 -16.01
N HIS A 358 -28.56 44.79 -16.12
CA HIS A 358 -27.75 44.62 -17.32
C HIS A 358 -26.50 43.80 -16.99
N ALA A 359 -26.48 42.55 -17.45
CA ALA A 359 -25.31 41.68 -17.36
C ALA A 359 -24.52 41.74 -18.68
N CYS A 360 -23.22 42.01 -18.59
CA CYS A 360 -22.34 42.22 -19.72
C CYS A 360 -21.02 41.46 -19.58
N MET A 361 -20.65 40.69 -20.61
CA MET A 361 -19.29 40.15 -20.78
C MET A 361 -18.71 40.71 -22.10
N PRO A 362 -17.80 41.71 -22.03
CA PRO A 362 -17.45 42.53 -23.19
C PRO A 362 -16.49 41.88 -24.20
N GLY A 363 -15.85 40.76 -23.84
CA GLY A 363 -14.98 39.98 -24.73
C GLY A 363 -15.77 39.06 -25.67
N ASN A 364 -15.14 38.56 -26.74
CA ASN A 364 -15.78 37.59 -27.64
C ASN A 364 -15.96 36.24 -26.92
N GLN A 365 -17.21 35.86 -26.66
CA GLN A 365 -17.63 34.63 -25.97
C GLN A 365 -17.89 33.46 -26.93
N LEU A 366 -17.72 33.65 -28.24
CA LEU A 366 -17.92 32.60 -29.25
C LEU A 366 -16.81 31.53 -29.28
N PRO A 367 -15.53 31.86 -29.03
CA PRO A 367 -14.48 30.85 -28.90
C PRO A 367 -14.61 30.03 -27.61
N GLU A 368 -14.33 28.74 -27.70
CA GLU A 368 -14.26 27.84 -26.55
C GLU A 368 -12.98 28.15 -25.73
N PRO A 369 -13.08 28.47 -24.41
CA PRO A 369 -11.88 28.71 -23.60
C PRO A 369 -11.10 27.42 -23.28
N TRP A 370 -11.78 26.28 -23.28
CA TRP A 370 -11.18 24.97 -23.01
C TRP A 370 -10.33 24.50 -24.19
N LYS A 371 -9.21 23.83 -23.89
CA LYS A 371 -8.31 23.22 -24.89
C LYS A 371 -8.38 21.70 -24.84
N ASN A 372 -8.24 21.07 -26.01
CA ASN A 372 -8.13 19.62 -26.15
C ASN A 372 -6.74 19.11 -25.71
N THR A 373 -6.47 19.14 -24.40
CA THR A 373 -5.21 18.68 -23.81
C THR A 373 -5.42 18.17 -22.39
N ARG A 374 -4.49 17.35 -21.91
CA ARG A 374 -4.37 16.99 -20.49
C ARG A 374 -3.32 17.81 -19.75
N ASP A 375 -2.54 18.59 -20.47
CA ASP A 375 -1.61 19.52 -19.86
C ASP A 375 -2.39 20.63 -19.14
N ARG A 376 -1.70 21.32 -18.23
CA ARG A 376 -2.27 22.45 -17.51
C ARG A 376 -2.80 23.49 -18.49
N GLN A 377 -4.00 23.99 -18.20
CA GLN A 377 -4.62 25.10 -18.91
C GLN A 377 -5.18 26.11 -17.91
N ASP A 378 -4.93 27.38 -18.18
CA ASP A 378 -5.37 28.51 -17.37
C ASP A 378 -6.09 29.51 -18.29
N PHE A 379 -7.26 29.99 -17.88
CA PHE A 379 -7.99 31.05 -18.57
C PHE A 379 -8.83 31.86 -17.57
N GLY A 380 -9.20 33.08 -17.94
CA GLY A 380 -9.98 33.99 -17.11
C GLY A 380 -11.21 34.52 -17.82
N GLU A 381 -12.28 34.74 -17.06
CA GLU A 381 -13.55 35.29 -17.52
C GLU A 381 -13.95 36.49 -16.66
N VAL A 382 -14.62 37.48 -17.26
CA VAL A 382 -15.04 38.71 -16.56
C VAL A 382 -16.51 39.04 -16.88
N LEU A 383 -17.30 39.22 -15.83
CA LEU A 383 -18.70 39.61 -15.88
C LEU A 383 -18.89 40.98 -15.22
N TYR A 384 -19.63 41.85 -15.88
CA TYR A 384 -20.07 43.15 -15.35
C TYR A 384 -21.57 43.12 -15.13
N LEU A 385 -22.04 43.57 -13.97
CA LEU A 385 -23.46 43.73 -13.67
C LEU A 385 -23.75 45.19 -13.38
N ASN A 386 -24.84 45.71 -13.95
CA ASN A 386 -25.44 46.98 -13.58
C ASN A 386 -26.86 46.70 -13.06
N ILE A 387 -27.08 46.98 -11.79
CA ILE A 387 -28.36 46.77 -11.11
C ILE A 387 -28.94 48.12 -10.76
N THR A 388 -30.03 48.49 -11.40
CA THR A 388 -30.70 49.78 -11.24
C THR A 388 -32.03 49.58 -10.51
N LYS A 389 -32.32 50.41 -9.51
CA LYS A 389 -33.59 50.41 -8.77
C LYS A 389 -34.10 51.83 -8.58
N LEU A 390 -35.41 51.99 -8.42
CA LEU A 390 -35.95 53.28 -7.99
C LEU A 390 -35.63 53.52 -6.51
N LYS A 391 -35.21 54.75 -6.16
CA LYS A 391 -35.10 55.17 -4.76
C LYS A 391 -36.50 55.35 -4.17
N PRO A 392 -36.79 54.78 -2.99
CA PRO A 392 -37.93 55.24 -2.20
C PRO A 392 -37.70 56.72 -1.88
N SER A 393 -38.63 57.59 -2.27
CA SER A 393 -38.60 59.01 -1.87
C SER A 393 -39.47 59.20 -0.63
N ASP A 394 -39.03 60.06 0.30
CA ASP A 394 -39.74 60.45 1.53
C ASP A 394 -41.01 61.30 1.29
N GLY A 395 -41.77 61.06 0.22
CA GLY A 395 -43.03 61.77 -0.02
C GLY A 395 -43.72 61.53 -1.37
N PRO A 396 -44.99 61.95 -1.51
CA PRO A 396 -45.92 61.60 -2.59
C PRO A 396 -45.62 62.21 -3.98
N ILE A 397 -44.47 62.86 -4.19
CA ILE A 397 -44.11 63.55 -5.45
C ILE A 397 -43.32 62.64 -6.42
N ALA A 398 -43.29 61.33 -6.17
CA ALA A 398 -42.44 60.35 -6.88
C ALA A 398 -42.78 60.14 -8.39
N ALA A 399 -43.95 60.59 -8.86
CA ALA A 399 -44.35 60.39 -10.26
C ALA A 399 -43.72 61.39 -11.26
N ALA A 400 -43.23 62.55 -10.80
CA ALA A 400 -42.78 63.61 -11.70
C ALA A 400 -41.27 63.60 -12.01
N ASN A 401 -40.41 63.05 -11.13
CA ASN A 401 -38.96 62.96 -11.31
C ASN A 401 -38.38 61.72 -10.58
N PRO A 402 -38.45 60.51 -11.18
CA PRO A 402 -37.96 59.29 -10.55
C PRO A 402 -36.44 59.34 -10.34
N LYS A 403 -35.96 59.18 -9.09
CA LYS A 403 -34.53 59.03 -8.78
C LYS A 403 -34.15 57.56 -8.78
N PHE A 404 -33.14 57.19 -9.55
CA PHE A 404 -32.63 55.82 -9.62
C PHE A 404 -31.31 55.67 -8.84
N THR A 405 -31.11 54.52 -8.21
CA THR A 405 -29.81 54.06 -7.70
C THR A 405 -29.31 52.95 -8.61
N SER A 406 -28.09 53.07 -9.12
CA SER A 406 -27.41 52.00 -9.86
C SER A 406 -26.21 51.51 -9.08
N VAL A 407 -26.08 50.19 -8.96
CA VAL A 407 -24.91 49.52 -8.41
C VAL A 407 -24.21 48.79 -9.55
N TYR A 408 -22.90 49.00 -9.68
CA TYR A 408 -22.07 48.37 -10.69
C TYR A 408 -21.11 47.39 -10.03
N VAL A 409 -21.05 46.18 -10.57
CA VAL A 409 -20.28 45.07 -10.03
C VAL A 409 -19.40 44.49 -11.13
N ARG A 410 -18.18 44.10 -10.77
CA ARG A 410 -17.27 43.32 -11.59
C ARG A 410 -16.95 42.00 -10.91
N VAL A 411 -17.19 40.89 -11.61
CA VAL A 411 -16.84 39.54 -11.18
C VAL A 411 -15.75 39.01 -12.09
N ILE A 412 -14.61 38.64 -11.52
CA ILE A 412 -13.47 38.06 -12.23
C ILE A 412 -13.31 36.62 -11.76
N VAL A 413 -13.26 35.67 -12.69
CA VAL A 413 -13.03 34.26 -12.39
C VAL A 413 -11.80 33.80 -13.16
N ASN A 414 -10.82 33.26 -12.44
CA ASN A 414 -9.68 32.58 -13.02
C ASN A 414 -9.85 31.08 -12.82
N THR A 415 -9.91 30.33 -13.91
CA THR A 415 -10.05 28.87 -13.90
C THR A 415 -8.73 28.23 -14.34
N THR A 416 -8.26 27.29 -13.52
CA THR A 416 -7.11 26.44 -13.81
C THR A 416 -7.58 25.00 -13.85
N ALA A 417 -7.25 24.29 -14.93
CA ALA A 417 -7.57 22.87 -15.06
C ALA A 417 -6.35 22.07 -15.51
N GLY A 418 -6.31 20.81 -15.11
CA GLY A 418 -5.25 19.88 -15.47
C GLY A 418 -5.46 18.58 -14.73
N TYR A 419 -4.38 17.85 -14.47
CA TYR A 419 -4.43 16.53 -13.84
C TYR A 419 -3.57 16.54 -12.59
N PHE A 420 -3.92 15.67 -11.64
CA PHE A 420 -3.12 15.41 -10.44
C PHE A 420 -3.03 13.92 -10.17
N GLU A 421 -2.02 13.51 -9.42
CA GLU A 421 -1.85 12.13 -8.98
C GLU A 421 -2.82 11.82 -7.84
N LEU A 422 -3.62 10.77 -7.98
CA LEU A 422 -4.51 10.31 -6.92
C LEU A 422 -3.70 9.75 -5.75
N PRO A 423 -4.20 9.84 -4.50
CA PRO A 423 -3.58 9.20 -3.35
C PRO A 423 -3.26 7.71 -3.61
N ASN A 424 -2.03 7.30 -3.30
CA ASN A 424 -1.54 5.93 -3.42
C ASN A 424 -0.37 5.69 -2.45
N TYR A 425 0.13 4.45 -2.31
CA TYR A 425 1.22 4.20 -1.36
C TYR A 425 2.57 4.81 -1.77
N MET A 426 2.76 5.23 -3.04
CA MET A 426 4.00 5.82 -3.53
C MET A 426 4.09 7.33 -3.23
N ASN A 427 2.96 8.01 -3.08
CA ASN A 427 2.88 9.43 -2.70
C ASN A 427 2.40 9.63 -1.25
N GLY A 428 2.53 8.62 -0.40
CA GLY A 428 2.20 8.71 1.02
C GLY A 428 0.71 8.82 1.32
N GLN A 429 -0.16 8.36 0.40
CA GLN A 429 -1.62 8.48 0.48
C GLN A 429 -2.12 9.93 0.50
N THR A 430 -1.45 10.81 -0.25
CA THR A 430 -1.84 12.22 -0.37
C THR A 430 -2.13 12.58 -1.81
N ALA A 431 -3.01 13.56 -2.05
CA ALA A 431 -3.27 14.06 -3.39
C ALA A 431 -2.04 14.82 -3.90
N GLY A 432 -1.60 14.48 -5.12
CA GLY A 432 -0.49 15.16 -5.76
C GLY A 432 -0.81 16.62 -6.16
N PRO A 433 0.23 17.42 -6.48
CA PRO A 433 0.04 18.78 -6.99
C PRO A 433 -0.55 18.77 -8.41
N LEU A 434 -0.92 19.95 -8.91
CA LEU A 434 -1.29 20.12 -10.32
C LEU A 434 -0.08 19.80 -11.19
N LEU A 435 -0.28 18.98 -12.21
CA LEU A 435 0.76 18.67 -13.17
C LEU A 435 0.78 19.71 -14.29
N GLU A 436 1.95 20.28 -14.55
CA GLU A 436 2.17 21.18 -15.70
C GLU A 436 2.00 20.44 -17.04
N ARG A 437 2.51 19.21 -17.10
CA ARG A 437 2.40 18.32 -18.27
C ARG A 437 1.95 16.93 -17.85
N PHE A 438 1.09 16.32 -18.65
CA PHE A 438 0.64 14.95 -18.39
C PHE A 438 1.77 13.94 -18.68
N PRO A 439 2.05 12.98 -17.79
CA PRO A 439 3.18 12.06 -17.91
C PRO A 439 2.90 10.91 -18.90
N TYR A 440 2.73 11.23 -20.20
CA TYR A 440 2.46 10.23 -21.24
C TYR A 440 3.60 9.20 -21.40
N ASP A 441 4.86 9.64 -21.29
CA ASP A 441 6.05 8.83 -21.57
C ASP A 441 6.80 8.37 -20.30
N THR A 442 6.43 8.90 -19.14
CA THR A 442 7.10 8.67 -17.86
C THR A 442 6.20 7.87 -16.91
N CYS A 443 5.94 6.62 -17.28
CA CYS A 443 5.14 5.69 -16.50
C CYS A 443 6.08 4.60 -15.95
N ASP A 444 6.25 4.55 -14.63
CA ASP A 444 7.06 3.53 -13.97
C ASP A 444 6.31 2.18 -13.89
N SER A 445 6.84 1.20 -13.15
CA SER A 445 6.19 -0.11 -13.03
C SER A 445 4.86 -0.10 -12.27
N TYR A 446 4.48 1.03 -11.66
CA TYR A 446 3.29 1.18 -10.82
C TYR A 446 2.18 1.98 -11.52
N CYS A 447 2.52 2.67 -12.60
CA CYS A 447 1.59 3.47 -13.36
C CYS A 447 0.86 2.62 -14.41
N ASP A 448 -0.46 2.84 -14.52
CA ASP A 448 -1.28 2.25 -15.57
C ASP A 448 -1.40 3.22 -16.75
N ASN A 449 -1.51 2.70 -17.97
CA ASN A 449 -1.63 3.54 -19.17
C ASN A 449 -3.02 4.18 -19.24
N GLN A 450 -3.19 5.35 -18.63
CA GLN A 450 -4.46 6.07 -18.69
C GLN A 450 -4.56 6.92 -19.95
N GLY A 451 -5.68 6.80 -20.68
CA GLY A 451 -5.96 7.63 -21.83
C GLY A 451 -5.58 7.11 -23.19
N VAL A 452 -5.33 5.82 -23.29
CA VAL A 452 -5.20 5.16 -24.59
C VAL A 452 -6.60 5.10 -25.19
N THR A 453 -6.84 5.86 -26.27
CA THR A 453 -8.09 5.74 -27.04
C THR A 453 -8.23 4.29 -27.55
N THR A 454 -9.45 3.87 -27.87
CA THR A 454 -9.79 2.52 -28.41
C THR A 454 -8.94 2.07 -29.62
N SER A 455 -8.15 2.96 -30.21
CA SER A 455 -7.23 2.71 -31.31
C SER A 455 -5.77 2.43 -30.91
N GLY A 456 -5.43 2.32 -29.61
CA GLY A 456 -4.07 1.98 -29.15
C GLY A 456 -3.05 3.10 -29.39
N LYS A 457 -3.49 4.26 -29.87
CA LYS A 457 -2.64 5.42 -30.08
C LYS A 457 -2.76 6.32 -28.85
N ILE A 458 -1.62 6.58 -28.20
CA ILE A 458 -1.43 7.84 -27.46
C ILE A 458 -1.94 8.93 -28.41
N PRO A 459 -2.76 9.90 -27.95
CA PRO A 459 -2.96 11.09 -28.74
C PRO A 459 -1.58 11.69 -28.91
N LYS A 460 -0.87 11.34 -29.99
CA LYS A 460 0.21 12.17 -30.48
C LYS A 460 -0.46 13.53 -30.52
N GLN A 461 0.13 14.53 -29.86
CA GLN A 461 -0.05 15.90 -30.28
C GLN A 461 0.22 15.87 -31.78
N LYS A 462 -0.81 15.63 -32.59
CA LYS A 462 -0.78 15.99 -33.98
C LYS A 462 -0.61 17.49 -33.84
N ARG A 463 0.64 17.93 -34.05
CA ARG A 463 0.96 19.29 -34.50
C ARG A 463 -0.28 19.79 -35.19
N GLU A 464 -0.90 20.79 -34.55
CA GLU A 464 -2.15 21.39 -34.97
C GLU A 464 -2.24 21.33 -36.49
N ARG A 465 -3.06 20.43 -37.02
CA ARG A 465 -3.66 20.74 -38.30
C ARG A 465 -4.73 21.75 -37.91
N GLN A 466 -4.41 23.01 -38.14
CA GLN A 466 -5.30 24.19 -38.12
C GLN A 466 -6.51 24.04 -39.08
N ASP A 467 -7.00 22.83 -39.32
CA ASP A 467 -8.12 22.55 -40.22
C ASP A 467 -9.44 22.36 -39.44
N PHE A 468 -9.44 22.52 -38.11
CA PHE A 468 -10.69 22.62 -37.36
C PHE A 468 -11.18 24.07 -37.36
N ILE A 469 -11.92 24.43 -38.40
CA ILE A 469 -12.78 25.59 -38.38
C ILE A 469 -13.95 25.20 -37.45
N PRO A 470 -14.05 25.71 -36.21
CA PRO A 470 -15.24 25.49 -35.42
C PRO A 470 -16.43 25.97 -36.26
N THR A 471 -17.47 25.14 -36.42
CA THR A 471 -18.77 25.61 -36.88
C THR A 471 -19.10 26.78 -35.97
N GLN A 472 -18.98 28.01 -36.48
CA GLN A 472 -19.09 29.21 -35.66
C GLN A 472 -20.48 29.14 -35.02
N ALA A 473 -20.52 29.04 -33.69
CA ALA A 473 -21.77 29.16 -32.99
C ALA A 473 -22.33 30.53 -33.37
N ASN A 474 -23.51 30.55 -33.99
CA ASN A 474 -24.14 31.80 -34.40
C ASN A 474 -24.75 32.53 -33.19
N LYS A 475 -24.82 31.84 -32.04
CA LYS A 475 -25.39 32.31 -30.79
C LYS A 475 -24.53 31.85 -29.62
N ILE A 476 -24.41 32.71 -28.61
CA ILE A 476 -23.59 32.45 -27.43
C ILE A 476 -24.13 31.26 -26.65
N GLU A 477 -25.43 30.99 -26.66
CA GLU A 477 -26.05 29.83 -26.00
C GLU A 477 -25.67 28.49 -26.66
N GLU A 478 -25.28 28.49 -27.93
CA GLU A 478 -24.95 27.28 -28.71
C GLU A 478 -23.45 26.89 -28.62
N VAL A 479 -22.58 27.78 -28.12
CA VAL A 479 -21.15 27.51 -27.91
C VAL A 479 -20.95 26.23 -27.07
N ILE A 480 -20.30 25.20 -27.60
CA ILE A 480 -19.94 24.02 -26.80
C ILE A 480 -18.74 24.36 -25.92
N ASN A 481 -18.50 23.60 -24.84
CA ASN A 481 -17.37 23.85 -23.93
C ASN A 481 -17.24 25.33 -23.55
N LYS A 482 -18.31 25.92 -23.02
CA LYS A 482 -18.27 27.29 -22.49
C LYS A 482 -17.39 27.34 -21.23
N GLY A 483 -16.86 28.52 -20.94
CA GLY A 483 -16.27 28.78 -19.64
C GLY A 483 -17.32 28.66 -18.51
N PRO A 484 -16.89 28.32 -17.29
CA PRO A 484 -17.81 28.16 -16.18
C PRO A 484 -18.50 29.48 -15.78
N LEU A 485 -17.84 30.65 -15.88
CA LEU A 485 -18.51 31.92 -15.57
C LEU A 485 -19.55 32.28 -16.62
N LEU A 486 -19.27 32.09 -17.92
CA LEU A 486 -20.26 32.26 -18.98
C LEU A 486 -21.47 31.32 -18.77
N THR A 487 -21.20 30.08 -18.37
CA THR A 487 -22.25 29.08 -18.07
C THR A 487 -23.11 29.53 -16.88
N THR A 488 -22.48 29.96 -15.78
CA THR A 488 -23.16 30.50 -14.60
C THR A 488 -23.99 31.75 -14.95
N THR A 489 -23.44 32.65 -15.78
CA THR A 489 -24.13 33.88 -16.21
C THR A 489 -25.39 33.56 -17.02
N LEU A 490 -25.30 32.62 -17.97
CA LEU A 490 -26.45 32.15 -18.73
C LEU A 490 -27.47 31.41 -17.85
N ALA A 491 -27.01 30.67 -16.84
CA ALA A 491 -27.89 30.00 -15.89
C ALA A 491 -28.68 31.02 -15.03
N LEU A 492 -28.04 32.09 -14.55
CA LEU A 492 -28.67 33.10 -13.70
C LEU A 492 -29.55 34.09 -14.49
N PHE A 493 -29.06 34.58 -15.64
CA PHE A 493 -29.64 35.73 -16.34
C PHE A 493 -30.02 35.46 -17.80
N GLY A 494 -29.64 34.30 -18.34
CA GLY A 494 -29.87 33.95 -19.74
C GLY A 494 -31.30 33.50 -20.02
N ARG A 495 -31.50 32.96 -21.22
CA ARG A 495 -32.80 32.42 -21.62
C ARG A 495 -33.22 31.25 -20.72
N TYR A 496 -34.49 31.22 -20.34
CA TYR A 496 -35.10 30.26 -19.43
C TYR A 496 -34.48 30.25 -18.03
N SER A 497 -33.72 31.29 -17.65
CA SER A 497 -33.33 31.43 -16.25
C SER A 497 -34.54 31.73 -15.37
N TRP A 498 -34.40 31.53 -14.06
CA TRP A 498 -35.42 31.93 -13.10
C TRP A 498 -35.81 33.39 -13.29
N LEU A 499 -34.85 34.32 -13.42
CA LEU A 499 -35.14 35.74 -13.59
C LEU A 499 -35.95 36.05 -14.85
N GLU A 500 -35.58 35.49 -16.00
CA GLU A 500 -36.31 35.73 -17.26
C GLU A 500 -37.72 35.14 -17.17
N THR A 501 -37.85 33.92 -16.63
CA THR A 501 -39.13 33.22 -16.55
C THR A 501 -40.06 33.90 -15.54
N ALA A 502 -39.55 34.29 -14.38
CA ALA A 502 -40.27 35.04 -13.35
C ALA A 502 -40.73 36.42 -13.86
N ASN A 503 -39.92 37.10 -14.68
CA ASN A 503 -40.28 38.39 -15.26
C ASN A 503 -41.30 38.28 -16.42
N ARG A 504 -41.26 37.19 -17.21
CA ARG A 504 -42.17 37.00 -18.36
C ARG A 504 -43.50 36.36 -17.98
N PHE A 505 -43.51 35.49 -16.98
CA PHE A 505 -44.66 34.68 -16.59
C PHE A 505 -44.91 34.79 -15.09
N ASP A 506 -45.16 36.02 -14.63
CA ASP A 506 -45.56 36.37 -13.26
C ASP A 506 -46.67 35.45 -12.70
N THR A 507 -47.66 35.14 -13.53
CA THR A 507 -48.83 34.31 -13.21
C THR A 507 -48.50 32.81 -13.08
N LEU A 508 -47.45 32.28 -13.71
CA LEU A 508 -47.11 30.85 -13.61
C LEU A 508 -46.47 30.49 -12.27
N TYR A 509 -45.76 31.43 -11.65
CA TYR A 509 -45.16 31.25 -10.32
C TYR A 509 -46.04 31.75 -9.19
N GLY A 510 -47.03 32.59 -9.50
CA GLY A 510 -48.05 33.01 -8.55
C GLY A 510 -49.20 32.01 -8.47
N PHE A 511 -49.04 30.82 -7.85
CA PHE A 511 -50.22 30.03 -7.51
C PHE A 511 -50.16 29.17 -6.24
N ARG A 512 -51.27 29.34 -5.48
CA ARG A 512 -52.04 28.39 -4.64
C ARG A 512 -51.40 27.87 -3.35
N ASN A 513 -52.07 28.22 -2.24
CA ASN A 513 -52.02 27.53 -0.94
C ASN A 513 -50.60 27.31 -0.41
N ARG A 514 -49.89 28.39 -0.09
CA ARG A 514 -48.82 28.28 0.90
C ARG A 514 -49.47 28.13 2.27
N SER A 515 -49.20 27.02 2.95
CA SER A 515 -49.28 26.98 4.40
C SER A 515 -48.39 28.10 4.97
N ASP A 516 -48.80 28.70 6.08
CA ASP A 516 -48.19 29.86 6.74
C ASP A 516 -46.69 29.70 7.16
N ASP A 517 -46.02 28.62 6.74
CA ASP A 517 -44.69 28.20 7.21
C ASP A 517 -43.51 28.52 6.28
N VAL A 518 -43.72 28.95 5.03
CA VAL A 518 -42.58 29.27 4.13
C VAL A 518 -42.19 30.74 4.25
N LYS A 519 -41.54 31.13 5.36
CA LYS A 519 -41.09 32.52 5.62
C LYS A 519 -39.93 33.02 4.74
N SER A 520 -39.36 32.22 3.82
CA SER A 520 -38.13 32.56 3.10
C SER A 520 -38.18 32.28 1.59
N ILE A 521 -37.71 33.23 0.78
CA ILE A 521 -37.58 33.06 -0.69
C ILE A 521 -36.28 32.35 -1.09
N ALA A 522 -35.33 32.19 -0.15
CA ALA A 522 -34.02 31.60 -0.38
C ALA A 522 -34.08 30.18 -0.98
N GLY A 523 -35.15 29.43 -0.71
CA GLY A 523 -35.37 28.08 -1.25
C GLY A 523 -35.88 28.02 -2.68
N LEU A 524 -36.21 29.16 -3.30
CA LEU A 524 -36.94 29.26 -4.57
C LEU A 524 -36.19 30.02 -5.65
N VAL A 525 -35.07 30.66 -5.29
CA VAL A 525 -34.27 31.50 -6.18
C VAL A 525 -32.87 30.92 -6.37
N PRO A 526 -32.26 31.04 -7.56
CA PRO A 526 -30.89 30.59 -7.78
C PRO A 526 -29.91 31.25 -6.81
N MET A 527 -28.96 30.48 -6.29
CA MET A 527 -27.98 30.88 -5.27
C MET A 527 -28.57 31.31 -3.92
N GLY A 528 -29.89 31.31 -3.73
CA GLY A 528 -30.52 31.80 -2.50
C GLY A 528 -30.05 31.05 -1.25
N LYS A 529 -30.05 29.71 -1.29
CA LYS A 529 -29.56 28.87 -0.19
C LYS A 529 -28.05 28.98 0.04
N ILE A 530 -27.28 29.22 -1.02
CA ILE A 530 -25.82 29.41 -0.95
C ILE A 530 -25.53 30.72 -0.21
N ILE A 531 -26.08 31.83 -0.69
CA ILE A 531 -25.84 33.17 -0.12
C ILE A 531 -26.33 33.22 1.34
N ARG A 532 -27.55 32.73 1.61
CA ARG A 532 -28.09 32.68 2.99
C ARG A 532 -27.20 31.84 3.91
N GLY A 533 -26.73 30.70 3.43
CA GLY A 533 -25.86 29.81 4.21
C GLY A 533 -24.50 30.45 4.52
N LEU A 534 -23.87 31.11 3.54
CA LEU A 534 -22.61 31.85 3.73
C LEU A 534 -22.78 33.01 4.72
N GLN A 535 -23.86 33.78 4.60
CA GLN A 535 -24.19 34.86 5.54
C GLN A 535 -24.40 34.34 6.96
N ALA A 536 -25.05 33.18 7.12
CA ALA A 536 -25.24 32.54 8.42
C ALA A 536 -23.91 32.05 9.02
N SER A 537 -23.05 31.42 8.22
CA SER A 537 -21.73 30.95 8.66
C SER A 537 -20.75 32.09 9.00
N ALA A 538 -20.95 33.28 8.43
CA ALA A 538 -20.12 34.45 8.70
C ALA A 538 -20.46 35.17 10.03
N ARG A 539 -21.57 34.80 10.71
CA ARG A 539 -21.98 35.35 12.01
C ARG A 539 -21.53 34.43 13.14
N ASP A 540 -20.91 35.00 14.17
CA ASP A 540 -20.17 34.22 15.18
C ASP A 540 -20.98 33.56 16.30
N ASN A 541 -22.33 33.65 16.29
CA ASN A 541 -23.13 33.21 17.44
C ASN A 541 -24.18 32.14 17.09
N ASN A 542 -24.14 31.08 17.90
CA ASN A 542 -25.08 29.96 18.00
C ASN A 542 -26.47 30.36 18.56
N GLU A 543 -26.87 31.63 18.39
CA GLU A 543 -28.20 32.08 18.80
C GLU A 543 -29.16 31.85 17.64
N ALA A 544 -29.93 30.77 17.76
CA ALA A 544 -31.25 30.72 17.18
C ALA A 544 -32.09 31.84 17.82
N TYR A 545 -31.99 33.07 17.31
CA TYR A 545 -32.94 34.11 17.63
C TYR A 545 -33.34 34.97 16.43
N ASP A 546 -34.65 35.20 16.47
CA ASP A 546 -35.58 35.82 15.57
C ASP A 546 -35.31 37.33 15.38
N HIS A 547 -35.53 37.78 14.14
CA HIS A 547 -35.93 39.14 13.75
C HIS A 547 -35.00 40.34 14.03
N ASN A 548 -34.64 41.01 12.93
CA ASN A 548 -34.30 42.45 12.80
C ASN A 548 -32.86 42.83 12.41
N GLY A 549 -31.97 41.87 12.12
CA GLY A 549 -30.61 42.15 11.65
C GLY A 549 -30.28 41.45 10.33
N ALA A 550 -30.50 42.14 9.21
CA ALA A 550 -30.14 41.75 7.84
C ALA A 550 -30.79 40.46 7.31
N GLU A 551 -32.07 40.56 6.94
CA GLU A 551 -32.85 39.54 6.22
C GLU A 551 -32.96 39.89 4.73
N ILE A 552 -31.85 39.85 3.99
CA ILE A 552 -31.95 39.71 2.53
C ILE A 552 -32.33 38.25 2.30
N ASN A 553 -33.59 37.99 1.89
CA ASN A 553 -34.27 36.69 1.66
C ASN A 553 -35.33 36.22 2.70
N ASP A 554 -35.52 36.90 3.84
CA ASP A 554 -36.68 36.65 4.75
C ASP A 554 -37.71 37.80 4.73
N GLY A 555 -37.40 38.93 4.07
CA GLY A 555 -38.34 40.02 3.85
C GLY A 555 -39.36 39.77 2.73
N ALA A 556 -40.55 39.29 3.13
CA ALA A 556 -41.90 39.52 2.56
C ALA A 556 -42.74 38.25 2.34
N LEU A 557 -43.04 37.54 3.44
CA LEU A 557 -44.43 37.12 3.69
C LEU A 557 -45.02 37.79 4.94
N ALA A 558 -44.29 38.71 5.57
CA ALA A 558 -44.81 39.50 6.67
C ALA A 558 -45.70 40.62 6.12
N GLN A 559 -47.00 40.46 6.39
CA GLN A 559 -48.13 41.38 6.18
C GLN A 559 -48.91 41.21 4.86
N THR A 560 -49.42 40.00 4.62
CA THR A 560 -50.86 39.91 4.33
C THR A 560 -51.63 40.33 5.58
N HIS A 561 -51.68 41.63 5.89
CA HIS A 561 -52.73 42.14 6.75
C HIS A 561 -54.03 42.09 5.92
N PRO A 562 -55.05 41.33 6.32
CA PRO A 562 -56.38 41.47 5.73
C PRO A 562 -56.98 42.76 6.29
N LEU A 563 -56.53 43.93 5.82
CA LEU A 563 -57.16 45.18 6.23
C LEU A 563 -58.43 45.47 5.43
N TYR A 564 -58.70 44.79 4.30
CA TYR A 564 -59.96 44.91 3.57
C TYR A 564 -60.37 43.58 2.91
N PRO A 565 -61.49 42.94 3.32
CA PRO A 565 -61.94 41.66 2.77
C PRO A 565 -62.43 41.71 1.32
N ASP A 566 -62.58 42.89 0.72
CA ASP A 566 -63.37 43.06 -0.52
C ASP A 566 -62.59 43.46 -1.78
N GLN A 567 -61.26 43.54 -1.75
CA GLN A 567 -60.49 43.76 -2.98
C GLN A 567 -59.96 42.46 -3.58
N LYS A 568 -60.78 41.86 -4.46
CA LYS A 568 -60.34 40.92 -5.49
C LYS A 568 -59.44 41.65 -6.49
N GLY A 569 -58.14 41.68 -6.26
CA GLY A 569 -57.15 42.15 -7.24
C GLY A 569 -55.76 42.24 -6.63
N TYR A 570 -54.73 42.16 -7.47
CA TYR A 570 -53.30 42.15 -7.13
C TYR A 570 -52.69 40.80 -6.74
N TYR A 571 -52.59 39.92 -7.75
CA TYR A 571 -51.62 38.81 -7.78
C TYR A 571 -50.31 39.19 -8.53
N GLU A 572 -50.26 40.38 -9.15
CA GLU A 572 -49.10 40.91 -9.91
C GLU A 572 -47.95 41.40 -9.00
N SER A 573 -48.19 41.56 -7.70
CA SER A 573 -47.25 42.17 -6.74
C SER A 573 -46.13 41.24 -6.26
N ASP A 574 -46.40 39.96 -6.04
CA ASP A 574 -45.50 39.10 -5.25
C ASP A 574 -44.17 38.78 -5.97
N MET A 575 -44.21 38.52 -7.28
CA MET A 575 -43.01 38.15 -8.04
C MET A 575 -42.06 39.34 -8.23
N PHE A 576 -42.61 40.53 -8.45
CA PHE A 576 -41.82 41.75 -8.57
C PHE A 576 -40.98 42.00 -7.31
N PHE A 577 -41.60 41.86 -6.13
CA PHE A 577 -40.89 42.03 -4.86
C PHE A 577 -39.87 40.90 -4.64
N GLN A 578 -40.19 39.65 -4.96
CA GLN A 578 -39.25 38.53 -4.87
C GLN A 578 -37.99 38.73 -5.73
N ILE A 579 -38.15 39.19 -6.98
CA ILE A 579 -37.02 39.53 -7.87
C ILE A 579 -36.21 40.69 -7.28
N THR A 580 -36.88 41.74 -6.79
CA THR A 580 -36.22 42.91 -6.21
C THR A 580 -35.38 42.53 -4.99
N GLN A 581 -35.88 41.61 -4.15
CA GLN A 581 -35.17 41.05 -3.00
C GLN A 581 -34.00 40.17 -3.40
N TRP A 582 -34.19 39.29 -4.39
CA TRP A 582 -33.08 38.49 -4.91
C TRP A 582 -31.95 39.38 -5.46
N LEU A 583 -32.29 40.45 -6.20
CA LEU A 583 -31.34 41.43 -6.70
C LEU A 583 -30.68 42.27 -5.58
N ASN A 584 -31.25 42.35 -4.38
CA ASN A 584 -30.61 43.03 -3.23
C ASN A 584 -29.37 42.26 -2.77
N ASN A 585 -29.29 40.94 -2.99
CA ASN A 585 -28.11 40.15 -2.62
C ASN A 585 -26.83 40.57 -3.36
N PHE A 586 -26.92 41.27 -4.48
CA PHE A 586 -25.75 41.72 -5.26
C PHE A 586 -25.31 43.14 -4.89
N GLN A 587 -26.01 43.82 -3.98
CA GLN A 587 -25.71 45.18 -3.54
C GLN A 587 -24.83 45.17 -2.30
N PRO A 588 -24.00 46.21 -2.08
CA PRO A 588 -23.23 46.31 -0.85
C PRO A 588 -24.19 46.49 0.33
N TRP A 589 -24.07 45.63 1.33
CA TRP A 589 -24.74 45.81 2.62
C TRP A 589 -23.69 46.11 3.69
N SER A 590 -24.08 46.88 4.70
CA SER A 590 -23.22 47.09 5.88
C SER A 590 -23.15 45.77 6.64
N PRO A 591 -21.99 45.13 6.74
CA PRO A 591 -21.83 43.98 7.62
C PRO A 591 -22.09 44.45 9.05
N ASP A 592 -22.80 43.65 9.86
CA ASP A 592 -22.83 43.85 11.31
C ASP A 592 -21.37 43.83 11.80
N PRO A 593 -20.93 44.71 12.72
CA PRO A 593 -19.57 44.66 13.28
C PRO A 593 -19.15 43.29 13.84
N SER A 594 -20.11 42.39 14.11
CA SER A 594 -19.88 40.98 14.50
C SER A 594 -19.64 39.99 13.34
N THR A 595 -19.78 40.40 12.08
CA THR A 595 -19.57 39.51 10.91
C THR A 595 -18.10 39.45 10.51
N LYS A 596 -17.60 38.21 10.33
CA LYS A 596 -16.19 37.94 9.98
C LYS A 596 -15.84 38.22 8.51
N LEU A 597 -16.82 38.19 7.62
CA LEU A 597 -16.64 38.35 6.18
C LEU A 597 -17.41 39.56 5.65
N THR A 598 -16.80 40.26 4.70
CA THR A 598 -17.39 41.38 3.98
C THR A 598 -18.40 40.92 2.92
N SER A 599 -19.27 41.84 2.46
CA SER A 599 -20.29 41.52 1.44
C SER A 599 -19.69 41.04 0.12
N ASP A 600 -18.55 41.61 -0.29
CA ASP A 600 -17.78 41.23 -1.46
C ASP A 600 -17.14 39.84 -1.33
N GLN A 601 -16.61 39.50 -0.15
CA GLN A 601 -16.10 38.14 0.10
C GLN A 601 -17.20 37.08 0.02
N ILE A 602 -18.36 37.32 0.63
CA ILE A 602 -19.50 36.39 0.57
C ILE A 602 -19.95 36.18 -0.87
N MET A 603 -20.03 37.24 -1.67
CA MET A 603 -20.42 37.13 -3.07
C MET A 603 -19.33 36.49 -3.93
N ALA A 604 -18.05 36.74 -3.65
CA ALA A 604 -16.94 36.04 -4.31
C ALA A 604 -17.02 34.52 -4.06
N ASP A 605 -17.26 34.10 -2.81
CA ASP A 605 -17.44 32.69 -2.44
C ASP A 605 -18.68 32.08 -3.12
N ALA A 606 -19.80 32.80 -3.15
CA ALA A 606 -21.02 32.34 -3.80
C ALA A 606 -20.82 32.11 -5.31
N PHE A 607 -20.13 33.03 -6.00
CA PHE A 607 -19.78 32.85 -7.41
C PHE A 607 -18.72 31.76 -7.62
N ASN A 608 -17.79 31.57 -6.68
CA ASN A 608 -16.84 30.46 -6.74
C ASN A 608 -17.57 29.10 -6.68
N ILE A 609 -18.51 28.93 -5.74
CA ILE A 609 -19.37 27.74 -5.66
C ILE A 609 -20.17 27.57 -6.94
N ALA A 610 -20.75 28.65 -7.48
CA ALA A 610 -21.52 28.60 -8.73
C ALA A 610 -20.68 28.11 -9.93
N VAL A 611 -19.42 28.56 -10.03
CA VAL A 611 -18.44 28.13 -11.03
C VAL A 611 -18.07 26.65 -10.85
N TYR A 612 -17.90 26.18 -9.62
CA TYR A 612 -17.72 24.74 -9.34
C TYR A 612 -18.93 23.91 -9.80
N LEU A 613 -20.15 24.36 -9.53
CA LEU A 613 -21.38 23.71 -9.97
C LEU A 613 -21.51 23.69 -11.51
N ALA A 614 -21.07 24.77 -12.18
CA ALA A 614 -21.01 24.82 -13.64
C ALA A 614 -19.99 23.80 -14.20
N ASN A 615 -18.82 23.65 -13.57
CA ASN A 615 -17.85 22.62 -13.94
C ASN A 615 -18.39 21.20 -13.72
N ILE A 616 -19.11 20.96 -12.61
CA ILE A 616 -19.81 19.68 -12.35
C ILE A 616 -20.82 19.38 -13.48
N ALA A 617 -21.65 20.36 -13.83
CA ALA A 617 -22.63 20.22 -14.90
C ALA A 617 -21.95 19.98 -16.26
N TRP A 618 -20.86 20.69 -16.54
CA TRP A 618 -20.09 20.52 -17.77
C TRP A 618 -19.53 19.10 -17.83
N ILE A 619 -18.93 18.58 -16.77
CA ILE A 619 -18.36 17.22 -16.81
C ILE A 619 -19.42 16.14 -16.90
N THR A 620 -20.50 16.29 -16.13
CA THR A 620 -21.56 15.28 -16.08
C THR A 620 -22.33 15.18 -17.42
N ASP A 621 -22.33 16.24 -18.23
CA ASP A 621 -23.00 16.23 -19.54
C ASP A 621 -22.26 15.35 -20.56
N THR A 622 -22.61 14.07 -20.62
CA THR A 622 -21.99 13.13 -21.57
C THR A 622 -22.62 13.16 -22.96
N LYS A 623 -23.70 13.94 -23.17
CA LYS A 623 -24.44 13.98 -24.45
C LYS A 623 -23.65 14.51 -25.63
N GLN A 624 -22.56 15.23 -25.37
CA GLN A 624 -21.69 15.80 -26.40
C GLN A 624 -20.51 14.88 -26.78
N ILE A 625 -20.37 13.73 -26.12
CA ILE A 625 -19.21 12.83 -26.27
C ILE A 625 -19.53 11.73 -27.29
N ARG A 626 -18.53 11.34 -28.10
CA ARG A 626 -18.60 10.16 -28.95
C ARG A 626 -18.21 8.90 -28.16
N GLY A 627 -19.16 8.01 -27.91
CA GLY A 627 -18.92 6.73 -27.23
C GLY A 627 -18.94 6.83 -25.71
N GLU A 628 -18.47 5.78 -25.03
CA GLU A 628 -18.40 5.78 -23.56
C GLU A 628 -17.19 6.59 -23.07
N PRO A 629 -17.29 7.25 -21.90
CA PRO A 629 -16.15 7.96 -21.31
C PRO A 629 -14.96 7.01 -21.16
N THR A 630 -13.81 7.43 -21.70
CA THR A 630 -12.62 6.58 -21.85
C THR A 630 -11.73 6.55 -20.62
N LEU A 631 -11.93 7.44 -19.64
CA LEU A 631 -11.10 7.45 -18.45
C LEU A 631 -11.58 6.36 -17.49
N ALA A 632 -10.64 5.50 -17.11
CA ALA A 632 -10.82 4.50 -16.09
C ALA A 632 -9.77 4.69 -15.00
N VAL A 633 -10.20 4.50 -13.76
CA VAL A 633 -9.35 4.52 -12.58
C VAL A 633 -9.41 3.15 -11.93
N SER A 634 -8.27 2.49 -11.88
CA SER A 634 -8.01 1.19 -11.29
C SER A 634 -7.51 1.39 -9.86
N TYR A 635 -8.03 0.62 -8.92
CA TYR A 635 -7.55 0.62 -7.54
C TYR A 635 -7.37 -0.80 -7.01
N ASP A 636 -6.37 -0.95 -6.16
CA ASP A 636 -6.17 -2.15 -5.33
C ASP A 636 -5.45 -1.70 -4.05
N GLN A 637 -6.16 -1.78 -2.92
CA GLN A 637 -5.59 -1.47 -1.61
C GLN A 637 -4.54 -2.50 -1.17
N GLY A 638 -4.43 -3.61 -1.91
CA GLY A 638 -3.58 -4.72 -1.58
C GLY A 638 -4.00 -5.40 -0.28
N ALA A 639 -3.28 -6.47 0.05
CA ALA A 639 -3.39 -7.12 1.33
C ALA A 639 -2.01 -7.24 1.97
N ASP A 640 -2.00 -7.15 3.29
CA ASP A 640 -0.78 -7.29 4.08
C ASP A 640 -0.23 -8.70 3.91
N SER A 641 1.05 -8.77 3.56
CA SER A 641 1.80 -10.01 3.51
C SER A 641 3.14 -9.88 4.17
N LYS A 642 3.57 -10.96 4.82
CA LYS A 642 4.84 -11.00 5.54
C LYS A 642 5.95 -11.50 4.63
N LYS A 643 7.08 -10.80 4.62
CA LYS A 643 8.33 -11.26 3.99
C LYS A 643 9.49 -11.18 5.00
N PRO A 644 10.54 -12.00 4.85
CA PRO A 644 11.80 -11.76 5.54
C PRO A 644 12.43 -10.47 5.03
N SER A 645 13.06 -9.72 5.94
CA SER A 645 13.87 -8.55 5.62
C SER A 645 15.25 -8.69 6.25
N ILE A 646 16.27 -8.79 5.39
CA ILE A 646 17.67 -9.03 5.75
C ILE A 646 18.56 -8.02 5.02
N SER A 647 19.49 -7.41 5.76
CA SER A 647 20.49 -6.53 5.18
C SER A 647 21.48 -7.30 4.29
N LEU A 648 22.03 -6.64 3.27
CA LEU A 648 23.04 -7.24 2.39
C LEU A 648 24.26 -7.72 3.20
N ALA A 649 24.69 -6.96 4.20
CA ALA A 649 25.77 -7.34 5.10
C ALA A 649 25.46 -8.62 5.88
N GLY A 650 24.23 -8.77 6.38
CA GLY A 650 23.77 -9.99 7.04
C GLY A 650 23.79 -11.20 6.11
N ILE A 651 23.35 -11.03 4.85
CA ILE A 651 23.40 -12.10 3.84
C ILE A 651 24.84 -12.56 3.59
N ILE A 652 25.78 -11.63 3.39
CA ILE A 652 27.18 -11.94 3.13
C ILE A 652 27.81 -12.66 4.33
N LEU A 653 27.68 -12.10 5.53
CA LEU A 653 28.28 -12.65 6.76
C LEU A 653 27.80 -14.08 7.03
N VAL A 654 26.48 -14.30 7.03
CA VAL A 654 25.91 -15.63 7.29
C VAL A 654 26.28 -16.62 6.18
N SER A 655 26.32 -16.19 4.92
CA SER A 655 26.74 -17.06 3.81
C SER A 655 28.20 -17.52 3.95
N ILE A 656 29.10 -16.63 4.39
CA ILE A 656 30.50 -16.97 4.67
C ILE A 656 30.59 -17.97 5.82
N LEU A 657 29.86 -17.74 6.92
CA LEU A 657 29.86 -18.63 8.08
C LEU A 657 29.31 -20.03 7.75
N ILE A 658 28.19 -20.10 7.01
CA ILE A 658 27.64 -21.36 6.51
C ILE A 658 28.65 -22.08 5.62
N THR A 659 29.29 -21.34 4.70
CA THR A 659 30.28 -21.93 3.78
C THR A 659 31.47 -22.49 4.55
N PHE A 660 32.04 -21.73 5.48
CA PHE A 660 33.15 -22.16 6.31
C PHE A 660 32.80 -23.42 7.11
N HIS A 661 31.62 -23.44 7.75
CA HIS A 661 31.16 -24.58 8.53
C HIS A 661 30.91 -25.83 7.66
N LEU A 662 30.19 -25.69 6.54
CA LEU A 662 29.89 -26.82 5.65
C LEU A 662 31.13 -27.39 4.97
N VAL A 663 32.03 -26.53 4.47
CA VAL A 663 33.31 -26.97 3.87
C VAL A 663 34.14 -27.72 4.92
N GLY A 664 34.22 -27.19 6.13
CA GLY A 664 34.94 -27.85 7.22
C GLY A 664 34.34 -29.19 7.63
N LEU A 665 33.01 -29.31 7.68
CA LEU A 665 32.31 -30.59 7.88
C LEU A 665 32.56 -31.58 6.75
N PHE A 666 32.50 -31.13 5.49
CA PHE A 666 32.77 -31.98 4.32
C PHE A 666 34.20 -32.49 4.30
N ILE A 667 35.19 -31.64 4.56
CA ILE A 667 36.61 -32.04 4.65
C ILE A 667 36.77 -33.09 5.75
N THR A 668 36.19 -32.85 6.93
CA THR A 668 36.28 -33.77 8.07
C THR A 668 35.59 -35.11 7.78
N ALA A 669 34.43 -35.09 7.10
CA ALA A 669 33.70 -36.29 6.70
C ALA A 669 34.42 -37.08 5.60
N LEU A 670 35.03 -36.39 4.61
CA LEU A 670 35.86 -37.01 3.59
C LEU A 670 37.09 -37.66 4.21
N TYR A 671 37.77 -36.95 5.11
CA TYR A 671 38.90 -37.47 5.88
C TYR A 671 38.52 -38.75 6.64
N ALA A 672 37.39 -38.74 7.35
CA ALA A 672 36.89 -39.91 8.09
C ALA A 672 36.45 -41.08 7.19
N SER A 673 36.07 -40.81 5.94
CA SER A 673 35.49 -41.81 5.01
C SER A 673 36.51 -42.42 4.04
N CYS A 674 37.57 -41.67 3.69
CA CYS A 674 38.57 -42.11 2.71
C CYS A 674 39.62 -43.04 3.34
N LEU A 675 39.87 -42.89 4.64
CA LEU A 675 40.91 -43.62 5.35
C LEU A 675 40.36 -44.85 6.10
N PRO A 676 41.17 -45.93 6.20
CA PRO A 676 40.79 -47.16 6.90
C PRO A 676 40.73 -46.94 8.42
N ARG A 677 39.77 -47.57 9.09
CA ARG A 677 39.51 -47.35 10.53
C ARG A 677 39.22 -48.61 11.32
N TRP A 678 39.83 -48.74 12.49
CA TRP A 678 39.72 -49.94 13.35
C TRP A 678 38.39 -50.05 14.10
N THR A 679 37.72 -48.92 14.31
CA THR A 679 36.41 -48.82 14.96
C THR A 679 35.54 -47.78 14.28
N ASN A 680 34.22 -47.86 14.49
CA ASN A 680 33.28 -46.96 13.85
C ASN A 680 33.18 -45.58 14.51
N ALA A 681 33.41 -45.50 15.80
CA ALA A 681 33.50 -44.27 16.56
C ALA A 681 34.24 -44.60 17.83
N LEU A 682 34.85 -43.60 18.45
CA LEU A 682 35.34 -43.76 19.81
C LEU A 682 34.13 -43.87 20.75
N ASN A 683 33.73 -45.10 21.04
CA ASN A 683 32.58 -45.42 21.88
C ASN A 683 33.03 -46.16 23.15
N SER A 684 32.09 -46.37 24.09
CA SER A 684 32.36 -47.06 25.35
C SER A 684 33.02 -48.43 25.17
N PHE A 685 32.62 -49.19 24.15
CA PHE A 685 33.23 -50.49 23.85
C PHE A 685 34.68 -50.35 23.37
N SER A 686 34.97 -49.36 22.52
CA SER A 686 36.33 -49.06 22.07
C SER A 686 37.23 -48.63 23.24
N LEU A 687 36.69 -47.84 24.17
CA LEU A 687 37.40 -47.42 25.38
C LEU A 687 37.61 -48.57 26.37
N LEU A 688 36.63 -49.47 26.52
CA LEU A 688 36.77 -50.68 27.34
C LEU A 688 37.91 -51.57 26.82
N ARG A 689 38.00 -51.75 25.50
CA ARG A 689 39.08 -52.52 24.86
C ARG A 689 40.45 -51.90 25.14
N LEU A 690 40.54 -50.57 25.10
CA LEU A 690 41.76 -49.85 25.40
C LEU A 690 42.13 -49.93 26.88
N GLY A 691 41.17 -49.74 27.78
CA GLY A 691 41.35 -49.88 29.23
C GLY A 691 41.87 -51.27 29.62
N GLY A 692 41.36 -52.32 28.97
CA GLY A 692 41.88 -53.68 29.14
C GLY A 692 43.36 -53.82 28.75
N SER A 693 43.79 -53.15 27.67
CA SER A 693 45.18 -53.23 27.17
C SER A 693 46.20 -52.51 28.06
N ILE A 694 45.79 -51.47 28.78
CA ILE A 694 46.66 -50.64 29.64
C ILE A 694 46.50 -50.91 31.14
N SER A 695 45.72 -51.93 31.51
CA SER A 695 45.36 -52.28 32.89
C SER A 695 46.56 -52.46 33.84
N LYS A 696 47.75 -52.81 33.31
CA LYS A 696 48.99 -52.92 34.09
C LYS A 696 49.62 -51.57 34.46
N HIS A 697 49.36 -50.53 33.67
CA HIS A 697 49.92 -49.19 33.86
C HIS A 697 48.96 -48.25 34.59
N LEU A 698 47.66 -48.53 34.54
CA LEU A 698 46.61 -47.76 35.19
C LEU A 698 45.67 -48.75 35.91
N PRO A 699 46.03 -49.21 37.12
CA PRO A 699 45.13 -50.03 37.93
C PRO A 699 43.87 -49.25 38.32
N LEU A 700 42.79 -49.97 38.65
CA LEU A 700 41.53 -49.37 39.08
C LEU A 700 41.67 -48.78 40.50
N GLU A 701 42.18 -47.57 40.59
CA GLU A 701 42.37 -46.82 41.84
C GLU A 701 41.57 -45.51 41.84
N ILE A 702 41.22 -45.01 43.03
CA ILE A 702 40.49 -43.75 43.19
C ILE A 702 41.46 -42.59 42.98
N SER A 703 41.28 -41.83 41.90
CA SER A 703 41.99 -40.58 41.69
C SER A 703 41.29 -39.41 42.39
N ARG A 704 42.03 -38.64 43.20
CA ARG A 704 41.56 -37.35 43.76
C ARG A 704 41.87 -36.17 42.84
N ASN A 705 42.83 -36.32 41.92
CA ASN A 705 43.20 -35.28 40.97
C ASN A 705 43.90 -35.91 39.75
N ASP A 706 43.15 -36.02 38.65
CA ASP A 706 43.59 -36.65 37.40
C ASP A 706 44.77 -35.91 36.75
N ASP A 707 45.01 -34.64 37.09
CA ASP A 707 46.16 -33.86 36.63
C ASP A 707 47.49 -34.37 37.18
N ARG A 708 47.49 -35.16 38.26
CA ARG A 708 48.73 -35.67 38.90
C ARG A 708 49.15 -37.05 38.41
N ILE A 709 48.36 -37.69 37.56
CA ILE A 709 48.67 -39.02 37.04
C ILE A 709 49.67 -38.91 35.88
N GLU A 710 50.96 -39.02 36.18
CA GLU A 710 52.05 -38.92 35.19
C GLU A 710 52.00 -40.02 34.11
N ALA A 711 51.43 -41.19 34.44
CA ALA A 711 51.26 -42.30 33.49
C ALA A 711 50.43 -41.90 32.26
N LEU A 712 49.48 -40.96 32.39
CA LEU A 712 48.67 -40.46 31.26
C LEU A 712 49.47 -39.61 30.28
N ASP A 713 50.56 -38.99 30.73
CA ASP A 713 51.43 -38.16 29.92
C ASP A 713 52.60 -38.97 29.32
N ALA A 714 53.02 -40.04 30.00
CA ALA A 714 54.08 -40.93 29.55
C ALA A 714 53.61 -41.96 28.51
N LEU A 715 52.36 -42.43 28.58
CA LEU A 715 51.85 -43.45 27.68
C LEU A 715 51.45 -42.87 26.31
N PRO A 716 51.69 -43.63 25.22
CA PRO A 716 51.26 -43.23 23.88
C PRO A 716 49.74 -43.27 23.75
N GLY A 717 49.18 -42.25 23.09
CA GLY A 717 47.75 -42.07 22.85
C GLY A 717 47.32 -42.26 21.39
N TRP A 718 48.01 -43.10 20.62
CA TRP A 718 47.62 -43.45 19.25
C TRP A 718 47.52 -44.97 19.07
N ILE A 719 46.81 -45.41 18.03
CA ILE A 719 46.55 -46.82 17.75
C ILE A 719 47.24 -47.21 16.46
N GLY A 720 48.06 -48.25 16.51
CA GLY A 720 48.91 -48.66 15.39
C GLY A 720 49.00 -50.16 15.19
N HIS A 721 49.77 -50.53 14.17
CA HIS A 721 50.15 -51.90 13.86
C HIS A 721 51.02 -52.48 14.99
N GLY A 722 50.49 -53.50 15.64
CA GLY A 722 51.15 -54.25 16.70
C GLY A 722 51.93 -55.45 16.18
N THR A 723 52.47 -56.25 17.10
CA THR A 723 53.24 -57.44 16.73
C THR A 723 52.36 -58.54 16.12
N TYR A 724 52.95 -59.36 15.24
CA TYR A 724 52.26 -60.56 14.73
C TYR A 724 52.00 -61.55 15.86
N ASP A 725 50.91 -62.30 15.75
CA ASP A 725 50.56 -63.31 16.73
C ASP A 725 51.67 -64.36 16.87
N SER A 726 52.03 -64.70 18.11
CA SER A 726 53.05 -65.71 18.41
C SER A 726 52.62 -67.12 17.98
N GLN A 727 51.32 -67.33 17.72
CA GLN A 727 50.77 -68.59 17.20
C GLN A 727 50.51 -68.59 15.68
N SER A 728 50.49 -67.44 15.01
CA SER A 728 50.29 -67.36 13.55
C SER A 728 51.05 -66.16 12.94
N LYS A 729 52.06 -66.45 12.10
CA LYS A 729 52.91 -65.44 11.43
C LYS A 729 52.17 -64.53 10.42
N ALA A 730 50.85 -64.62 10.31
CA ALA A 730 50.04 -63.92 9.30
C ALA A 730 48.96 -62.98 9.89
N LEU A 731 48.83 -62.90 11.22
CA LEU A 731 47.80 -62.09 11.90
C LEU A 731 48.42 -61.00 12.75
N ALA A 732 48.13 -59.74 12.43
CA ALA A 732 48.60 -58.58 13.17
C ALA A 732 47.66 -58.23 14.34
N ASN A 733 48.22 -57.76 15.45
CA ASN A 733 47.47 -57.19 16.55
C ASN A 733 47.26 -55.68 16.35
N VAL A 734 46.17 -55.13 16.90
CA VAL A 734 45.98 -53.68 17.04
C VAL A 734 46.45 -53.28 18.42
N GLU A 735 47.45 -52.41 18.51
CA GLU A 735 48.11 -52.04 19.77
C GLU A 735 48.12 -50.52 19.99
N LEU A 736 48.06 -50.11 21.26
CA LEU A 736 48.28 -48.73 21.68
C LEU A 736 49.78 -48.43 21.59
N GLY A 737 50.15 -47.36 20.88
CA GLY A 737 51.55 -47.02 20.64
C GLY A 737 52.24 -47.89 19.60
N GLY A 738 51.49 -48.56 18.71
CA GLY A 738 52.02 -49.49 17.73
C GLY A 738 53.11 -48.90 16.82
N SER A 739 53.90 -49.80 16.23
CA SER A 739 55.12 -49.50 15.45
C SER A 739 54.89 -48.69 14.15
N GLY A 740 53.64 -48.58 13.69
CA GLY A 740 53.27 -47.81 12.51
C GLY A 740 51.75 -47.75 12.29
N PRO A 741 51.28 -47.07 11.23
CA PRO A 741 49.85 -47.01 10.92
C PRO A 741 49.30 -48.38 10.52
N LEU A 742 48.00 -48.59 10.73
CA LEU A 742 47.34 -49.83 10.30
C LEU A 742 47.28 -49.93 8.77
N ARG A 743 47.40 -51.15 8.25
CA ARG A 743 47.48 -51.47 6.82
C ARG A 743 46.17 -52.10 6.34
N THR A 744 45.78 -51.82 5.10
CA THR A 744 44.51 -52.31 4.54
C THR A 744 44.59 -53.71 3.95
N ASP A 745 45.79 -54.14 3.58
CA ASP A 745 46.14 -55.42 2.98
C ASP A 745 46.46 -56.51 4.01
N GLU A 746 46.38 -56.18 5.32
CA GLU A 746 46.69 -57.09 6.41
C GLU A 746 45.43 -57.51 7.19
N MET A 747 45.46 -58.76 7.67
CA MET A 747 44.40 -59.33 8.51
C MET A 747 44.68 -59.07 9.99
N TYR A 748 43.69 -58.50 10.68
CA TYR A 748 43.77 -58.21 12.10
C TYR A 748 42.88 -59.16 12.91
N LYS A 749 43.31 -59.47 14.13
CA LYS A 749 42.48 -60.22 15.08
C LYS A 749 41.17 -59.48 15.36
N ALA A 750 40.06 -60.21 15.24
CA ALA A 750 38.72 -59.73 15.49
C ALA A 750 38.01 -60.61 16.52
N TYR A 751 36.91 -60.09 17.06
CA TYR A 751 36.00 -60.88 17.89
C TYR A 751 35.08 -61.72 17.00
N ASP A 752 34.72 -62.92 17.45
CA ASP A 752 33.81 -63.81 16.72
C ASP A 752 32.51 -63.10 16.35
N GLN A 753 32.30 -62.91 15.04
CA GLN A 753 31.00 -62.55 14.51
C GLN A 753 30.21 -63.84 14.26
N PRO A 754 29.06 -64.08 14.91
CA PRO A 754 28.16 -65.12 14.46
C PRO A 754 27.70 -64.77 13.05
N ALA A 755 27.79 -65.73 12.12
CA ALA A 755 27.47 -65.57 10.71
C ALA A 755 26.16 -64.79 10.49
N VAL A 756 26.28 -63.51 10.14
CA VAL A 756 25.13 -62.69 9.75
C VAL A 756 24.76 -63.12 8.33
N ARG A 757 23.77 -64.02 8.24
CA ARG A 757 22.98 -64.21 7.00
C ARG A 757 22.65 -62.83 6.44
N SER A 758 22.98 -62.63 5.16
CA SER A 758 22.64 -61.46 4.36
C SER A 758 21.20 -61.02 4.56
N ARG A 759 20.96 -60.10 5.51
CA ARG A 759 19.68 -59.42 5.62
C ARG A 759 19.65 -58.35 4.54
N LYS A 760 19.00 -58.67 3.42
CA LYS A 760 18.59 -57.71 2.41
C LYS A 760 17.93 -56.48 3.11
N PRO A 761 18.31 -55.25 2.73
CA PRO A 761 17.74 -54.03 3.31
C PRO A 761 16.33 -53.85 2.75
N GLY A 762 15.32 -54.43 3.40
CA GLY A 762 13.94 -54.30 2.95
C GLY A 762 12.88 -54.32 4.04
N ASN A 763 13.14 -54.87 5.23
CA ASN A 763 12.04 -55.20 6.16
C ASN A 763 12.14 -54.64 7.59
N VAL A 764 13.11 -53.77 7.89
CA VAL A 764 13.20 -53.14 9.23
C VAL A 764 12.35 -51.87 9.32
N PHE A 765 12.18 -51.12 8.23
CA PHE A 765 11.39 -49.88 8.21
C PHE A 765 9.88 -50.16 8.35
N ASN A 766 9.36 -51.19 7.66
CA ASN A 766 7.95 -51.59 7.74
C ASN A 766 7.51 -52.11 9.12
N ARG A 767 8.41 -52.71 9.90
CA ARG A 767 8.08 -53.16 11.27
C ARG A 767 8.05 -52.03 12.30
N LYS A 768 8.85 -50.98 12.11
CA LYS A 768 8.80 -49.78 12.98
C LYS A 768 7.59 -48.91 12.65
N LEU A 769 7.24 -48.75 11.37
CA LEU A 769 6.02 -48.04 10.96
C LEU A 769 4.75 -48.72 11.46
N ARG A 770 4.63 -50.06 11.40
CA ARG A 770 3.47 -50.77 11.97
C ARG A 770 3.34 -50.62 13.49
N ARG A 771 4.45 -50.47 14.23
CA ARG A 771 4.40 -50.20 15.69
C ARG A 771 3.99 -48.76 16.02
N VAL A 772 4.45 -47.78 15.24
CA VAL A 772 4.04 -46.38 15.42
C VAL A 772 2.56 -46.19 15.01
N GLN A 773 2.11 -46.85 13.95
CA GLN A 773 0.72 -46.84 13.52
C GLN A 773 -0.23 -47.56 14.51
N SER A 774 0.26 -48.57 15.25
CA SER A 774 -0.49 -49.19 16.36
C SER A 774 -0.57 -48.33 17.62
N TRP A 775 0.30 -47.32 17.74
CA TRP A 775 0.30 -46.39 18.87
C TRP A 775 -0.70 -45.24 18.65
N PHE A 776 -0.83 -44.77 17.39
CA PHE A 776 -1.81 -43.74 17.01
C PHE A 776 -3.27 -44.21 16.92
N ASN A 777 -3.52 -45.53 16.80
CA ASN A 777 -4.87 -46.09 16.69
C ASN A 777 -5.52 -46.50 18.02
N ARG A 778 -4.94 -46.15 19.18
CA ARG A 778 -5.60 -46.34 20.47
C ARG A 778 -6.60 -45.20 20.69
N LYS A 779 -7.90 -45.50 20.56
CA LYS A 779 -8.99 -44.61 21.02
C LYS A 779 -8.79 -44.26 22.50
N PRO A 780 -9.13 -43.04 22.94
CA PRO A 780 -9.20 -42.73 24.36
C PRO A 780 -10.31 -43.56 25.01
N LEU A 781 -9.98 -44.21 26.13
CA LEU A 781 -11.00 -44.74 27.04
C LEU A 781 -11.66 -43.55 27.74
N SER A 782 -12.99 -43.66 27.87
CA SER A 782 -13.96 -42.77 28.51
C SER A 782 -13.45 -41.90 29.66
#